data_AF-A0A537K8A6-F1
#
_entry.id   AF-A0A537K8A6-F1
#
_cell.length_a   1.000
_cell.length_b   1.000
_cell.length_c   1.000
_cell.angle_alpha   90.00
_cell.angle_beta   90.00
_cell.angle_gamma   90.00
#
_symmetry.space_group_name_H-M   'P 1'
#
loop_
_entity.id
_entity.type
_entity.pdbx_description
1 polymer ?
#
loop_
_entity_poly.entity_id
_entity_poly.type
_entity_poly.pdbx_seq_one_letter_code
_entity_poly.pdbx_strand_id
1 'polypeptide(L)'
;MLMQPLKTLSSLAFLICILITNANSQTPVKTYEKEWKKVDELISKKNLPKSALAEVKKIYALAKKEKQDAQIIKAVVYMVGLQREMREDNETLAIKEIENEIVTAKEPVVSIFRSLLAGVYLNYFQQHRWQLYDRTETKQFRKEDIQTWTAADFHKKISELYLQSIKNEKLLQQTNLKSFDEIILKGNVRHLRPTLYDLLAHRALDYFKSDERDIDKPAYAFEIDQASAFEPAADFITKKIITKDSLSFKHKALLVYQQLLAFHLKDAKPDALLDADIQRLEFVHENSTHPDEDSLYRTALKHLISQYQNLPAASQASYLLAAEYNSDAESYKPFGDTTQRYARVKAIELCEMVISQKDSSEGKINCINLLKQIKAKELKFSLEKVNVPNKAFRSLIQYRNLDKIDLRLVKADEKTTDILNSYDEKTWPQLLSMPAIRNWPQVLPSTNDYQTHSVEIKIDELPVGEYILLAASDNFSKEAVIGARLFYVSNISFVNNENDFFLLHRETGKPLSTASVQVWEQQYDSKQSKYIKQKTQLYTTDANGYFKLNNSSKDGYSFTYALDINYKNDKLFMNEWMNDYYYYRNPEQIEAQPIDLRRIFFFTDRSIYRPGQTIYFKGIAVIPDKETKNKILADYSTWIYLRNANYQVADSIQVKTNEYGSFSGKFLVSVGVLNGNFSIYAKDQKGETDFSVEEYKRPKFYVDFEKIKGTYKLSDKIKITGFAKAYAANNIDGAIIKYRVERNARFPYPWMFYRWPQPSGSMEITHGEAKTDKDGKFTIEFEAIPDKTLDKKLDPIFEYTVYADVTDINGETRSGQTEVSVGYKALLLKVDLPSSLPVDSLKNISIRTENM
;
A
#
# COMPACT_ATOMS: atom_id res chain seq x y z
N MET A 1 75.65 38.84 -26.21
CA MET A 1 76.87 38.89 -27.04
C MET A 1 77.57 37.54 -26.91
N LEU A 2 77.72 36.83 -28.03
CA LEU A 2 78.65 35.72 -28.32
C LEU A 2 78.72 34.47 -27.41
N MET A 3 78.41 33.33 -28.05
CA MET A 3 79.15 32.06 -28.11
C MET A 3 79.57 31.30 -26.82
N GLN A 4 79.01 30.07 -26.73
CA GLN A 4 79.60 28.75 -26.37
C GLN A 4 81.14 28.56 -26.56
N PRO A 5 81.79 27.40 -26.23
CA PRO A 5 81.34 26.14 -25.57
C PRO A 5 82.35 25.51 -24.55
N LEU A 6 82.01 24.35 -23.94
CA LEU A 6 82.84 23.12 -23.81
C LEU A 6 82.02 22.06 -23.02
N LYS A 7 81.42 21.03 -23.65
CA LYS A 7 81.93 19.67 -23.93
C LYS A 7 82.33 18.79 -22.71
N THR A 8 81.38 17.91 -22.37
CA THR A 8 81.50 16.44 -22.13
C THR A 8 82.36 15.90 -20.97
N LEU A 9 81.72 15.34 -19.93
CA LEU A 9 81.72 13.89 -19.58
C LEU A 9 80.91 13.63 -18.29
N SER A 10 79.69 13.06 -18.39
CA SER A 10 79.08 12.13 -17.40
C SER A 10 77.66 11.72 -17.82
N SER A 11 77.51 11.02 -18.95
CA SER A 11 76.22 10.44 -19.37
C SER A 11 76.44 9.04 -19.91
N LEU A 12 76.73 8.10 -19.01
CA LEU A 12 76.88 6.68 -19.30
C LEU A 12 76.09 5.87 -18.26
N ALA A 13 74.75 6.00 -18.28
CA ALA A 13 73.83 5.13 -17.52
C ALA A 13 72.37 5.12 -18.01
N PHE A 14 71.98 5.85 -19.07
CA PHE A 14 70.56 6.04 -19.39
C PHE A 14 70.21 5.78 -20.86
N LEU A 15 70.75 4.69 -21.42
CA LEU A 15 70.46 4.29 -22.80
C LEU A 15 70.29 2.78 -22.98
N ILE A 16 69.53 2.12 -22.08
CA ILE A 16 68.79 0.86 -22.31
C ILE A 16 67.62 0.90 -21.30
N CYS A 17 66.52 1.58 -21.65
CA CYS A 17 65.22 1.42 -20.97
C CYS A 17 64.04 2.10 -21.72
N ILE A 18 64.23 2.53 -22.97
CA ILE A 18 63.17 3.12 -23.81
C ILE A 18 62.90 2.14 -24.95
N LEU A 19 62.22 1.04 -24.67
CA LEU A 19 61.63 0.16 -25.70
C LEU A 19 60.56 -0.79 -25.12
N ILE A 20 59.75 -0.32 -24.14
CA ILE A 20 58.44 -0.93 -23.83
C ILE A 20 57.47 0.18 -23.40
N THR A 21 57.24 1.15 -24.27
CA THR A 21 55.98 1.91 -24.24
C THR A 21 55.13 1.36 -25.37
N ASN A 22 54.37 0.30 -25.09
CA ASN A 22 53.18 -0.01 -25.86
C ASN A 22 52.19 1.14 -25.63
N ALA A 23 52.38 2.21 -26.39
CA ALA A 23 51.32 3.14 -26.67
C ALA A 23 50.22 2.33 -27.38
N ASN A 24 49.21 1.92 -26.62
CA ASN A 24 47.94 1.47 -27.19
C ASN A 24 47.35 2.66 -27.96
N SER A 25 47.72 2.77 -29.23
CA SER A 25 46.97 3.56 -30.20
C SER A 25 45.52 3.09 -30.12
N GLN A 26 44.64 3.96 -29.60
CA GLN A 26 43.21 3.69 -29.60
C GLN A 26 42.77 3.59 -31.06
N THR A 27 42.36 2.40 -31.48
CA THR A 27 41.59 2.25 -32.73
C THR A 27 40.44 3.24 -32.72
N PRO A 28 40.18 3.99 -33.80
CA PRO A 28 39.08 4.95 -33.85
C PRO A 28 37.78 4.27 -33.43
N VAL A 29 37.04 4.88 -32.49
CA VAL A 29 35.72 4.38 -32.08
C VAL A 29 34.80 4.50 -33.27
N LYS A 30 34.30 3.36 -33.75
CA LYS A 30 33.35 3.31 -34.87
C LYS A 30 31.93 3.23 -34.33
N THR A 31 31.07 4.15 -34.76
CA THR A 31 29.69 4.27 -34.27
C THR A 31 28.68 3.46 -35.07
N TYR A 32 29.02 3.06 -36.31
CA TYR A 32 28.12 2.37 -37.25
C TYR A 32 26.77 3.09 -37.45
N GLU A 33 26.77 4.43 -37.44
CA GLU A 33 25.55 5.25 -37.50
C GLU A 33 24.64 4.91 -38.68
N LYS A 34 25.21 4.63 -39.85
CA LYS A 34 24.44 4.29 -41.05
C LYS A 34 23.72 2.96 -40.88
N GLU A 35 24.41 1.96 -40.34
CA GLU A 35 23.88 0.63 -40.07
C GLU A 35 22.82 0.66 -38.97
N TRP A 36 23.07 1.41 -37.88
CA TRP A 36 22.09 1.57 -36.79
C TRP A 36 20.85 2.33 -37.22
N LYS A 37 20.98 3.39 -38.03
CA LYS A 37 19.82 4.09 -38.59
C LYS A 37 18.94 3.16 -39.42
N LYS A 38 19.54 2.23 -40.16
CA LYS A 38 18.80 1.21 -40.91
C LYS A 38 18.09 0.22 -39.98
N VAL A 39 18.72 -0.19 -38.88
CA VAL A 39 18.08 -0.99 -37.82
C VAL A 39 16.88 -0.24 -37.24
N ASP A 40 17.05 1.02 -36.85
CA ASP A 40 15.99 1.84 -36.26
C ASP A 40 14.82 2.08 -37.23
N GLU A 41 15.09 2.26 -38.53
CA GLU A 41 14.04 2.36 -39.56
C GLU A 41 13.27 1.05 -39.73
N LEU A 42 13.95 -0.11 -39.65
CA LEU A 42 13.30 -1.42 -39.73
C LEU A 42 12.40 -1.69 -38.52
N ILE A 43 12.81 -1.26 -37.33
CA ILE A 43 12.06 -1.42 -36.08
C ILE A 43 10.91 -0.40 -36.03
N SER A 44 11.23 0.89 -36.02
CA SER A 44 10.29 1.95 -35.62
C SER A 44 9.32 2.36 -36.73
N LYS A 45 9.69 2.19 -38.01
CA LYS A 45 8.85 2.63 -39.14
C LYS A 45 8.21 1.49 -39.91
N LYS A 46 8.89 0.34 -39.99
CA LYS A 46 8.46 -0.79 -40.84
C LYS A 46 7.96 -2.00 -40.06
N ASN A 47 8.17 -2.05 -38.74
CA ASN A 47 7.80 -3.18 -37.89
C ASN A 47 8.33 -4.54 -38.43
N LEU A 48 9.60 -4.59 -38.84
CA LEU A 48 10.25 -5.78 -39.42
C LEU A 48 11.38 -6.32 -38.53
N PRO A 49 11.07 -6.95 -37.37
CA PRO A 49 12.08 -7.39 -36.39
C PRO A 49 13.04 -8.46 -36.92
N LYS A 50 12.57 -9.37 -37.80
CA LYS A 50 13.43 -10.38 -38.45
C LYS A 50 14.52 -9.75 -39.33
N SER A 51 14.16 -8.73 -40.09
CA SER A 51 15.08 -8.00 -40.96
C SER A 51 16.03 -7.13 -40.15
N ALA A 52 15.53 -6.50 -39.07
CA ALA A 52 16.36 -5.75 -38.12
C ALA A 52 17.40 -6.66 -37.47
N LEU A 53 17.00 -7.85 -36.99
CA LEU A 53 17.90 -8.82 -36.37
C LEU A 53 19.02 -9.27 -37.32
N ALA A 54 18.70 -9.49 -38.60
CA ALA A 54 19.70 -9.84 -39.61
C ALA A 54 20.73 -8.72 -39.83
N GLU A 55 20.30 -7.45 -39.74
CA GLU A 55 21.20 -6.31 -39.85
C GLU A 55 22.05 -6.13 -38.58
N VAL A 56 21.46 -6.28 -37.38
CA VAL A 56 22.20 -6.24 -36.10
C VAL A 56 23.28 -7.34 -36.05
N LYS A 57 23.01 -8.55 -36.56
CA LYS A 57 24.02 -9.62 -36.64
C LYS A 57 25.22 -9.25 -37.52
N LYS A 58 25.03 -8.45 -38.57
CA LYS A 58 26.14 -7.93 -39.39
C LYS A 58 26.95 -6.91 -38.61
N ILE A 59 26.29 -5.98 -37.91
CA ILE A 59 26.95 -5.00 -37.04
C ILE A 59 27.78 -5.73 -35.98
N TYR A 60 27.21 -6.74 -35.33
CA TYR A 60 27.89 -7.55 -34.32
C TYR A 60 29.15 -8.25 -34.88
N ALA A 61 29.06 -8.92 -36.04
CA ALA A 61 30.20 -9.60 -36.65
C ALA A 61 31.32 -8.61 -37.02
N LEU A 62 30.94 -7.44 -37.54
CA LEU A 62 31.87 -6.36 -37.86
C LEU A 62 32.53 -5.80 -36.60
N ALA A 63 31.75 -5.50 -35.57
CA ALA A 63 32.21 -4.99 -34.28
C ALA A 63 33.17 -5.97 -33.58
N LYS A 64 32.93 -7.30 -33.65
CA LYS A 64 33.86 -8.32 -33.15
C LYS A 64 35.18 -8.33 -33.93
N LYS A 65 35.12 -8.27 -35.27
CA LYS A 65 36.32 -8.21 -36.11
C LYS A 65 37.15 -6.94 -35.83
N GLU A 66 36.48 -5.83 -35.59
CA GLU A 66 37.07 -4.50 -35.37
C GLU A 66 37.32 -4.16 -33.90
N LYS A 67 37.04 -5.10 -32.99
CA LYS A 67 37.22 -4.98 -31.53
C LYS A 67 36.55 -3.74 -30.93
N GLN A 68 35.31 -3.47 -31.34
CA GLN A 68 34.52 -2.33 -30.87
C GLN A 68 33.59 -2.75 -29.72
N ASP A 69 34.13 -2.81 -28.50
CA ASP A 69 33.46 -3.37 -27.32
C ASP A 69 32.06 -2.80 -27.05
N ALA A 70 31.89 -1.47 -27.08
CA ALA A 70 30.59 -0.85 -26.86
C ALA A 70 29.56 -1.25 -27.92
N GLN A 71 29.99 -1.43 -29.17
CA GLN A 71 29.12 -1.84 -30.27
C GLN A 71 28.80 -3.33 -30.22
N ILE A 72 29.73 -4.16 -29.74
CA ILE A 72 29.47 -5.58 -29.45
C ILE A 72 28.36 -5.67 -28.39
N ILE A 73 28.49 -4.95 -27.28
CA ILE A 73 27.48 -4.93 -26.20
C ILE A 73 26.13 -4.43 -26.74
N LYS A 74 26.13 -3.30 -27.46
CA LYS A 74 24.91 -2.72 -28.06
C LYS A 74 24.22 -3.74 -28.97
N ALA A 75 24.97 -4.40 -29.84
CA ALA A 75 24.43 -5.39 -30.77
C ALA A 75 23.86 -6.62 -30.04
N VAL A 76 24.51 -7.11 -28.98
CA VAL A 76 23.99 -8.21 -28.16
C VAL A 76 22.67 -7.83 -27.49
N VAL A 77 22.58 -6.62 -26.91
CA VAL A 77 21.33 -6.13 -26.28
C VAL A 77 20.20 -6.03 -27.31
N TYR A 78 20.46 -5.48 -28.50
CA TYR A 78 19.47 -5.41 -29.58
C TYR A 78 19.07 -6.79 -30.10
N MET A 79 20.02 -7.73 -30.22
CA MET A 79 19.71 -9.10 -30.61
C MET A 79 18.71 -9.74 -29.64
N VAL A 80 19.04 -9.71 -28.35
CA VAL A 80 18.18 -10.24 -27.27
C VAL A 80 16.79 -9.60 -27.31
N GLY A 81 16.71 -8.27 -27.44
CA GLY A 81 15.45 -7.54 -27.51
C GLY A 81 14.60 -7.90 -28.74
N LEU A 82 15.21 -7.98 -29.93
CA LEU A 82 14.50 -8.31 -31.17
C LEU A 82 14.08 -9.78 -31.25
N GLN A 83 14.89 -10.69 -30.69
CA GLN A 83 14.53 -12.10 -30.63
C GLN A 83 13.31 -12.32 -29.73
N ARG A 84 13.16 -11.54 -28.65
CA ARG A 84 12.00 -11.57 -27.74
C ARG A 84 10.67 -11.43 -28.46
N GLU A 85 10.60 -10.62 -29.52
CA GLU A 85 9.37 -10.40 -30.29
C GLU A 85 9.02 -11.57 -31.25
N MET A 86 9.89 -12.58 -31.38
CA MET A 86 9.83 -13.54 -32.48
C MET A 86 9.73 -15.03 -32.07
N ARG A 87 9.77 -15.40 -30.78
CA ARG A 87 9.73 -16.81 -30.33
C ARG A 87 9.02 -16.97 -28.99
N GLU A 88 8.66 -18.21 -28.66
CA GLU A 88 7.95 -18.56 -27.41
C GLU A 88 8.93 -18.82 -26.23
N ASP A 89 10.09 -19.47 -26.44
CA ASP A 89 11.08 -19.81 -25.37
C ASP A 89 12.18 -18.75 -25.15
N ASN A 90 11.86 -17.47 -25.32
CA ASN A 90 12.87 -16.44 -25.58
C ASN A 90 13.77 -16.04 -24.41
N GLU A 91 13.26 -16.05 -23.18
CA GLU A 91 13.99 -15.53 -22.02
C GLU A 91 15.14 -16.46 -21.61
N THR A 92 14.92 -17.78 -21.64
CA THR A 92 15.97 -18.79 -21.39
C THR A 92 17.07 -18.75 -22.45
N LEU A 93 16.72 -18.44 -23.71
CA LEU A 93 17.69 -18.31 -24.80
C LEU A 93 18.50 -17.02 -24.66
N ALA A 94 17.88 -15.90 -24.30
CA ALA A 94 18.56 -14.63 -24.04
C ALA A 94 19.62 -14.77 -22.94
N ILE A 95 19.29 -15.48 -21.84
CA ILE A 95 20.23 -15.80 -20.76
C ILE A 95 21.45 -16.56 -21.32
N LYS A 96 21.20 -17.65 -22.06
CA LYS A 96 22.28 -18.47 -22.66
C LYS A 96 23.15 -17.68 -23.63
N GLU A 97 22.57 -16.78 -24.43
CA GLU A 97 23.33 -15.95 -25.36
C GLU A 97 24.29 -14.99 -24.63
N ILE A 98 23.84 -14.32 -23.57
CA ILE A 98 24.71 -13.44 -22.76
C ILE A 98 25.75 -14.27 -21.99
N GLU A 99 25.38 -15.44 -21.45
CA GLU A 99 26.33 -16.36 -20.79
C GLU A 99 27.45 -16.80 -21.74
N ASN A 100 27.13 -17.10 -23.00
CA ASN A 100 28.14 -17.44 -24.02
C ASN A 100 29.06 -16.25 -24.35
N GLU A 101 28.52 -15.02 -24.39
CA GLU A 101 29.35 -13.82 -24.56
C GLU A 101 30.33 -13.63 -23.40
N ILE A 102 29.87 -13.85 -22.15
CA ILE A 102 30.71 -13.73 -20.95
C ILE A 102 31.93 -14.66 -21.01
N VAL A 103 31.79 -15.87 -21.55
CA VAL A 103 32.90 -16.85 -21.67
C VAL A 103 34.00 -16.35 -22.61
N THR A 104 33.64 -15.61 -23.66
CA THR A 104 34.58 -15.18 -24.71
C THR A 104 35.07 -13.75 -24.57
N ALA A 105 34.35 -12.93 -23.79
CA ALA A 105 34.68 -11.53 -23.54
C ALA A 105 35.88 -11.37 -22.58
N LYS A 106 36.49 -10.18 -22.61
CA LYS A 106 37.54 -9.77 -21.67
C LYS A 106 37.05 -8.60 -20.82
N GLU A 107 37.67 -8.39 -19.67
CA GLU A 107 37.37 -7.21 -18.87
C GLU A 107 37.77 -5.92 -19.62
N PRO A 108 36.99 -4.82 -19.48
CA PRO A 108 35.85 -4.63 -18.56
C PRO A 108 34.48 -5.06 -19.12
N VAL A 109 34.43 -5.62 -20.33
CA VAL A 109 33.17 -6.04 -21.00
C VAL A 109 32.45 -7.15 -20.22
N VAL A 110 33.21 -8.09 -19.64
CA VAL A 110 32.66 -9.16 -18.78
C VAL A 110 31.85 -8.58 -17.61
N SER A 111 32.36 -7.55 -16.95
CA SER A 111 31.66 -6.86 -15.86
C SER A 111 30.33 -6.25 -16.32
N ILE A 112 30.30 -5.61 -17.50
CA ILE A 112 29.08 -5.05 -18.09
C ILE A 112 28.08 -6.16 -18.41
N PHE A 113 28.51 -7.25 -19.07
CA PHE A 113 27.62 -8.36 -19.39
C PHE A 113 27.05 -9.04 -18.15
N ARG A 114 27.80 -9.14 -17.04
CA ARG A 114 27.26 -9.66 -15.77
C ARG A 114 26.17 -8.76 -15.20
N SER A 115 26.35 -7.44 -15.22
CA SER A 115 25.32 -6.48 -14.79
C SER A 115 24.08 -6.52 -15.68
N LEU A 116 24.25 -6.69 -17.00
CA LEU A 116 23.14 -6.87 -17.93
C LEU A 116 22.42 -8.20 -17.70
N LEU A 117 23.16 -9.30 -17.53
CA LEU A 117 22.61 -10.62 -17.25
C LEU A 117 21.80 -10.63 -15.96
N ALA A 118 22.29 -9.96 -14.90
CA ALA A 118 21.54 -9.78 -13.66
C ALA A 118 20.18 -9.10 -13.92
N GLY A 119 20.15 -8.05 -14.76
CA GLY A 119 18.93 -7.38 -15.18
C GLY A 119 17.98 -8.27 -16.00
N VAL A 120 18.51 -9.17 -16.84
CA VAL A 120 17.68 -10.14 -17.59
C VAL A 120 17.04 -11.15 -16.64
N TYR A 121 17.79 -11.70 -15.69
CA TYR A 121 17.22 -12.58 -14.65
C TYR A 121 16.18 -11.86 -13.78
N LEU A 122 16.44 -10.59 -13.43
CA LEU A 122 15.48 -9.78 -12.68
C LEU A 122 14.19 -9.54 -13.47
N ASN A 123 14.29 -9.25 -14.76
CA ASN A 123 13.12 -9.09 -15.63
C ASN A 123 12.28 -10.36 -15.69
N TYR A 124 12.93 -11.52 -15.90
CA TYR A 124 12.26 -12.82 -15.88
C TYR A 124 11.52 -13.06 -14.57
N PHE A 125 12.19 -12.82 -13.44
CA PHE A 125 11.60 -12.94 -12.12
C PHE A 125 10.37 -12.04 -11.97
N GLN A 126 10.46 -10.77 -12.36
CA GLN A 126 9.36 -9.81 -12.23
C GLN A 126 8.13 -10.19 -13.08
N GLN A 127 8.35 -10.75 -14.28
CA GLN A 127 7.26 -11.22 -15.14
C GLN A 127 6.56 -12.46 -14.56
N HIS A 128 7.31 -13.31 -13.84
CA HIS A 128 6.80 -14.56 -13.27
C HIS A 128 6.55 -14.49 -11.76
N ARG A 129 6.55 -13.28 -11.19
CA ARG A 129 6.60 -13.02 -9.75
C ARG A 129 5.51 -13.77 -8.96
N TRP A 130 4.27 -13.66 -9.42
CA TRP A 130 3.12 -14.29 -8.78
C TRP A 130 3.22 -15.83 -8.79
N GLN A 131 3.59 -16.43 -9.93
CA GLN A 131 3.79 -17.88 -10.00
C GLN A 131 4.95 -18.35 -9.13
N LEU A 132 6.00 -17.55 -9.00
CA LEU A 132 7.19 -17.90 -8.22
C LEU A 132 6.92 -17.86 -6.72
N TYR A 133 6.07 -16.95 -6.24
CA TYR A 133 5.66 -16.92 -4.82
C TYR A 133 4.68 -18.02 -4.45
N ASP A 134 3.90 -18.53 -5.41
CA ASP A 134 3.00 -19.67 -5.19
C ASP A 134 3.71 -21.04 -5.21
N ARG A 135 5.03 -21.09 -5.50
CA ARG A 135 5.80 -22.35 -5.57
C ARG A 135 6.33 -22.76 -4.20
N THR A 136 6.01 -23.98 -3.78
CA THR A 136 6.66 -24.64 -2.64
C THR A 136 8.09 -25.08 -2.99
N GLU A 137 9.04 -24.92 -2.06
CA GLU A 137 10.42 -25.41 -2.21
C GLU A 137 10.46 -26.91 -2.57
N THR A 138 11.00 -27.24 -3.74
CA THR A 138 11.16 -28.65 -4.18
C THR A 138 12.61 -29.08 -4.06
N LYS A 139 12.87 -30.11 -3.23
CA LYS A 139 14.23 -30.51 -2.80
C LYS A 139 15.03 -31.33 -3.83
N GLN A 140 14.50 -31.65 -5.02
CA GLN A 140 15.16 -32.57 -5.99
C GLN A 140 14.86 -32.27 -7.47
N PHE A 141 15.38 -31.16 -8.03
CA PHE A 141 15.37 -30.93 -9.48
C PHE A 141 16.71 -30.44 -10.05
N ARG A 142 16.82 -30.55 -11.38
CA ARG A 142 17.95 -30.16 -12.23
C ARG A 142 18.11 -28.63 -12.23
N LYS A 143 19.17 -28.13 -11.58
CA LYS A 143 19.41 -26.68 -11.42
C LYS A 143 19.75 -25.94 -12.72
N GLU A 144 19.91 -26.66 -13.83
CA GLU A 144 20.19 -26.12 -15.15
C GLU A 144 18.96 -25.47 -15.82
N ASP A 145 17.74 -25.76 -15.35
CA ASP A 145 16.50 -25.19 -15.89
C ASP A 145 15.91 -24.12 -14.96
N ILE A 146 15.94 -22.86 -15.41
CA ILE A 146 15.40 -21.70 -14.67
C ILE A 146 13.90 -21.81 -14.39
N GLN A 147 13.16 -22.61 -15.17
CA GLN A 147 11.73 -22.85 -14.93
C GLN A 147 11.50 -23.64 -13.64
N THR A 148 12.52 -24.34 -13.12
CA THR A 148 12.46 -25.08 -11.85
C THR A 148 12.94 -24.29 -10.64
N TRP A 149 13.46 -23.07 -10.85
CA TRP A 149 14.02 -22.27 -9.78
C TRP A 149 12.94 -21.71 -8.85
N THR A 150 13.31 -21.62 -7.57
CA THR A 150 12.53 -20.90 -6.55
C THR A 150 12.84 -19.39 -6.61
N ALA A 151 12.00 -18.57 -5.96
CA ALA A 151 12.28 -17.16 -5.79
C ALA A 151 13.67 -16.92 -5.14
N ALA A 152 14.03 -17.73 -4.14
CA ALA A 152 15.32 -17.66 -3.46
C ALA A 152 16.51 -17.94 -4.41
N ASP A 153 16.38 -18.91 -5.33
CA ASP A 153 17.41 -19.21 -6.33
C ASP A 153 17.65 -18.04 -7.28
N PHE A 154 16.57 -17.40 -7.77
CA PHE A 154 16.67 -16.19 -8.59
C PHE A 154 17.38 -15.06 -7.85
N HIS A 155 16.96 -14.72 -6.63
CA HIS A 155 17.58 -13.66 -5.85
C HIS A 155 19.06 -13.93 -5.54
N LYS A 156 19.41 -15.19 -5.28
CA LYS A 156 20.80 -15.61 -5.11
C LYS A 156 21.61 -15.36 -6.39
N LYS A 157 21.16 -15.85 -7.54
CA LYS A 157 21.87 -15.70 -8.82
C LYS A 157 22.01 -14.23 -9.23
N ILE A 158 20.93 -13.44 -9.12
CA ILE A 158 20.94 -12.01 -9.46
C ILE A 158 21.92 -11.26 -8.56
N SER A 159 21.88 -11.52 -7.24
CA SER A 159 22.83 -10.94 -6.29
C SER A 159 24.28 -11.27 -6.66
N GLU A 160 24.57 -12.54 -6.96
CA GLU A 160 25.90 -12.99 -7.35
C GLU A 160 26.39 -12.27 -8.60
N LEU A 161 25.54 -12.13 -9.63
CA LEU A 161 25.90 -11.47 -10.88
C LEU A 161 26.18 -9.97 -10.69
N TYR A 162 25.35 -9.25 -9.93
CA TYR A 162 25.60 -7.84 -9.60
C TYR A 162 26.91 -7.66 -8.82
N LEU A 163 27.16 -8.47 -7.79
CA LEU A 163 28.41 -8.40 -7.04
C LEU A 163 29.63 -8.79 -7.91
N GLN A 164 29.50 -9.78 -8.79
CA GLN A 164 30.56 -10.15 -9.73
C GLN A 164 30.82 -9.08 -10.80
N SER A 165 29.84 -8.22 -11.09
CA SER A 165 29.98 -7.10 -12.04
C SER A 165 30.87 -5.97 -11.48
N ILE A 166 31.03 -5.90 -10.16
CA ILE A 166 31.86 -4.87 -9.49
C ILE A 166 33.14 -5.43 -8.87
N LYS A 167 33.36 -6.75 -8.95
CA LYS A 167 34.47 -7.46 -8.27
C LYS A 167 35.87 -6.96 -8.66
N ASN A 168 36.06 -6.53 -9.92
CA ASN A 168 37.37 -6.07 -10.42
C ASN A 168 37.59 -4.57 -10.15
N GLU A 169 37.44 -4.16 -8.87
CA GLU A 169 37.40 -2.78 -8.41
C GLU A 169 38.47 -1.88 -9.05
N LYS A 170 39.75 -2.24 -8.89
CA LYS A 170 40.88 -1.43 -9.40
C LYS A 170 40.81 -1.16 -10.91
N LEU A 171 40.39 -2.15 -11.71
CA LEU A 171 40.28 -1.98 -13.16
C LEU A 171 39.09 -1.07 -13.50
N LEU A 172 37.94 -1.32 -12.88
CA LEU A 172 36.70 -0.60 -13.16
C LEU A 172 36.80 0.86 -12.72
N GLN A 173 37.45 1.13 -11.58
CA GLN A 173 37.74 2.48 -11.07
C GLN A 173 38.69 3.26 -11.99
N GLN A 174 39.52 2.58 -12.77
CA GLN A 174 40.41 3.21 -13.76
C GLN A 174 39.77 3.32 -15.14
N THR A 175 38.62 2.69 -15.35
CA THR A 175 37.95 2.63 -16.66
C THR A 175 37.03 3.83 -16.84
N ASN A 176 37.38 4.70 -17.80
CA ASN A 176 36.57 5.86 -18.16
C ASN A 176 35.34 5.45 -18.96
N LEU A 177 34.18 6.04 -18.65
CA LEU A 177 32.92 5.77 -19.34
C LEU A 177 32.88 6.17 -20.82
N LYS A 178 33.78 7.05 -21.30
CA LYS A 178 33.75 7.60 -22.67
C LYS A 178 33.79 6.50 -23.74
N SER A 179 34.54 5.43 -23.50
CA SER A 179 34.64 4.29 -24.41
C SER A 179 33.32 3.50 -24.55
N PHE A 180 32.35 3.76 -23.68
CA PHE A 180 31.04 3.11 -23.62
C PHE A 180 29.88 4.09 -23.85
N ASP A 181 30.15 5.30 -24.36
CA ASP A 181 29.14 6.34 -24.61
C ASP A 181 27.94 5.86 -25.46
N GLU A 182 28.18 4.90 -26.35
CA GLU A 182 27.18 4.32 -27.26
C GLU A 182 26.14 3.43 -26.57
N ILE A 183 26.40 3.00 -25.33
CA ILE A 183 25.52 2.14 -24.53
C ILE A 183 25.08 2.78 -23.21
N ILE A 184 25.41 4.07 -23.00
CA ILE A 184 25.11 4.80 -21.77
C ILE A 184 24.18 5.97 -22.08
N LEU A 185 23.06 6.05 -21.37
CA LEU A 185 22.25 7.26 -21.31
C LEU A 185 22.96 8.27 -20.40
N LYS A 186 23.58 9.29 -21.01
CA LYS A 186 24.57 10.16 -20.33
C LYS A 186 24.00 11.05 -19.20
N GLY A 187 22.70 11.34 -19.24
CA GLY A 187 22.07 12.28 -18.31
C GLY A 187 22.74 13.66 -18.30
N ASN A 188 22.58 14.40 -17.21
CA ASN A 188 23.18 15.72 -16.97
C ASN A 188 24.17 15.75 -15.78
N VAL A 189 24.34 14.65 -15.05
CA VAL A 189 25.17 14.55 -13.83
C VAL A 189 26.29 13.51 -13.93
N ARG A 190 26.88 13.33 -15.12
CA ARG A 190 27.95 12.35 -15.37
C ARG A 190 29.13 12.43 -14.39
N HIS A 191 29.41 13.61 -13.85
CA HIS A 191 30.49 13.83 -12.88
C HIS A 191 30.26 13.11 -11.54
N LEU A 192 29.02 12.72 -11.21
CA LEU A 192 28.70 11.91 -10.03
C LEU A 192 28.97 10.41 -10.26
N ARG A 193 29.10 9.98 -11.52
CA ARG A 193 29.46 8.61 -11.91
C ARG A 193 30.67 8.64 -12.85
N PRO A 194 31.86 9.03 -12.39
CA PRO A 194 33.00 9.28 -13.27
C PRO A 194 33.55 8.02 -13.96
N THR A 195 33.38 6.84 -13.37
CA THR A 195 34.01 5.59 -13.79
C THR A 195 32.99 4.48 -14.07
N LEU A 196 33.46 3.40 -14.72
CA LEU A 196 32.64 2.22 -14.93
C LEU A 196 32.26 1.54 -13.60
N TYR A 197 33.13 1.62 -12.59
CA TYR A 197 32.81 1.12 -11.26
C TYR A 197 31.57 1.80 -10.69
N ASP A 198 31.50 3.13 -10.75
CA ASP A 198 30.38 3.92 -10.20
C ASP A 198 29.06 3.55 -10.88
N LEU A 199 29.07 3.42 -12.20
CA LEU A 199 27.89 3.03 -12.97
C LEU A 199 27.39 1.63 -12.57
N LEU A 200 28.29 0.65 -12.47
CA LEU A 200 27.92 -0.74 -12.15
C LEU A 200 27.53 -0.92 -10.68
N ALA A 201 28.20 -0.21 -9.76
CA ALA A 201 27.90 -0.23 -8.34
C ALA A 201 26.52 0.40 -8.06
N HIS A 202 26.18 1.53 -8.69
CA HIS A 202 24.84 2.09 -8.54
C HIS A 202 23.76 1.20 -9.16
N ARG A 203 24.01 0.55 -10.29
CA ARG A 203 23.08 -0.47 -10.83
C ARG A 203 22.88 -1.66 -9.89
N ALA A 204 23.92 -2.05 -9.14
CA ALA A 204 23.80 -3.07 -8.11
C ALA A 204 23.03 -2.56 -6.88
N LEU A 205 23.24 -1.30 -6.48
CA LEU A 205 22.49 -0.65 -5.41
C LEU A 205 21.01 -0.54 -5.74
N ASP A 206 20.63 -0.19 -6.97
CA ASP A 206 19.21 -0.14 -7.40
C ASP A 206 18.49 -1.46 -7.12
N TYR A 207 19.19 -2.59 -7.25
CA TYR A 207 18.65 -3.90 -6.89
C TYR A 207 18.65 -4.15 -5.37
N PHE A 208 19.76 -3.89 -4.69
CA PHE A 208 19.89 -4.17 -3.24
C PHE A 208 19.13 -3.19 -2.34
N LYS A 209 18.67 -2.06 -2.86
CA LYS A 209 17.77 -1.14 -2.16
C LYS A 209 16.29 -1.54 -2.24
N SER A 210 15.94 -2.55 -3.04
CA SER A 210 14.56 -2.99 -3.20
C SER A 210 14.08 -3.90 -2.05
N ASP A 211 12.78 -3.84 -1.75
CA ASP A 211 12.12 -4.70 -0.74
C ASP A 211 11.69 -6.07 -1.32
N GLU A 212 12.24 -6.47 -2.46
CA GLU A 212 11.73 -7.62 -3.22
C GLU A 212 11.86 -8.96 -2.47
N ARG A 213 12.71 -9.06 -1.44
CA ARG A 213 12.91 -10.29 -0.65
C ARG A 213 12.17 -10.27 0.70
N ASP A 214 11.28 -9.31 0.94
CA ASP A 214 10.76 -9.07 2.29
C ASP A 214 9.60 -9.99 2.73
N ILE A 215 9.15 -10.93 1.88
CA ILE A 215 7.98 -11.77 2.14
C ILE A 215 8.26 -12.93 3.11
N ASP A 216 9.39 -13.63 2.95
CA ASP A 216 9.78 -14.78 3.79
C ASP A 216 11.17 -14.56 4.41
N LYS A 217 11.20 -13.92 5.60
CA LYS A 217 12.44 -13.59 6.31
C LYS A 217 12.80 -14.66 7.34
N PRO A 218 14.08 -15.08 7.44
CA PRO A 218 14.53 -15.93 8.54
C PRO A 218 14.56 -15.14 9.86
N ALA A 219 14.38 -15.81 11.00
CA ALA A 219 14.50 -15.25 12.36
C ALA A 219 15.74 -14.36 12.61
N TYR A 220 16.83 -14.61 11.88
CA TYR A 220 18.11 -13.90 11.98
C TYR A 220 18.34 -12.92 10.82
N ALA A 221 17.28 -12.47 10.15
CA ALA A 221 17.35 -11.48 9.09
C ALA A 221 18.16 -10.26 9.55
N PHE A 222 18.97 -9.73 8.64
CA PHE A 222 19.80 -8.58 8.95
C PHE A 222 18.95 -7.31 9.12
N GLU A 223 19.11 -6.65 10.26
CA GLU A 223 18.50 -5.36 10.59
C GLU A 223 19.58 -4.27 10.63
N ILE A 224 19.23 -3.05 10.22
CA ILE A 224 20.11 -1.87 10.37
C ILE A 224 19.80 -1.24 11.73
N ASP A 225 20.37 -1.81 12.78
CA ASP A 225 20.08 -1.45 14.18
C ASP A 225 21.25 -0.76 14.90
N GLN A 226 22.35 -0.47 14.19
CA GLN A 226 23.54 0.14 14.76
C GLN A 226 23.64 1.62 14.42
N ALA A 227 23.88 2.47 15.42
CA ALA A 227 24.13 3.90 15.20
C ALA A 227 25.33 4.18 14.28
N SER A 228 26.29 3.26 14.21
CA SER A 228 27.44 3.35 13.31
C SER A 228 27.07 3.39 11.83
N ALA A 229 25.85 2.97 11.46
CA ALA A 229 25.36 3.08 10.09
C ALA A 229 25.11 4.54 9.65
N PHE A 230 25.00 5.48 10.60
CA PHE A 230 24.83 6.92 10.37
C PHE A 230 26.13 7.73 10.58
N GLU A 231 27.23 7.08 10.97
CA GLU A 231 28.51 7.77 11.19
C GLU A 231 29.04 8.43 9.89
N PRO A 232 29.94 9.42 10.00
CA PRO A 232 30.59 10.03 8.84
C PRO A 232 31.25 8.99 7.92
N ALA A 233 31.30 9.25 6.62
CA ALA A 233 31.82 8.32 5.62
C ALA A 233 33.19 7.71 6.00
N ALA A 234 34.12 8.54 6.52
CA ALA A 234 35.45 8.09 6.91
C ALA A 234 35.45 7.03 8.02
N ASP A 235 34.49 7.09 8.95
CA ASP A 235 34.34 6.12 10.02
C ASP A 235 33.52 4.91 9.57
N PHE A 236 32.43 5.15 8.84
CA PHE A 236 31.52 4.12 8.31
C PHE A 236 32.27 3.07 7.47
N ILE A 237 33.19 3.47 6.59
CA ILE A 237 33.94 2.53 5.74
C ILE A 237 34.85 1.57 6.52
N THR A 238 35.17 1.88 7.77
CA THR A 238 36.03 1.04 8.62
C THR A 238 35.25 0.01 9.43
N LYS A 239 33.94 0.16 9.53
CA LYS A 239 33.09 -0.71 10.35
C LYS A 239 32.90 -2.07 9.69
N LYS A 240 32.95 -3.12 10.50
CA LYS A 240 32.63 -4.47 10.03
C LYS A 240 31.14 -4.74 10.25
N ILE A 241 30.43 -5.00 9.15
CA ILE A 241 29.00 -5.32 9.18
C ILE A 241 28.85 -6.85 9.08
N ILE A 242 28.56 -7.50 10.20
CA ILE A 242 28.48 -8.96 10.32
C ILE A 242 27.01 -9.38 10.22
N THR A 243 26.72 -10.43 9.46
CA THR A 243 25.37 -11.01 9.34
C THR A 243 25.43 -12.53 9.25
N LYS A 244 24.38 -13.21 9.75
CA LYS A 244 24.12 -14.63 9.47
C LYS A 244 23.28 -14.81 8.20
N ASP A 245 22.52 -13.79 7.78
CA ASP A 245 21.76 -13.78 6.52
C ASP A 245 22.66 -13.29 5.38
N SER A 246 23.42 -14.21 4.78
CA SER A 246 24.29 -13.91 3.64
C SER A 246 23.54 -13.45 2.39
N LEU A 247 22.22 -13.63 2.35
CA LEU A 247 21.41 -13.25 1.21
C LEU A 247 20.77 -11.87 1.39
N SER A 248 20.86 -11.23 2.55
CA SER A 248 20.28 -9.92 2.86
C SER A 248 20.66 -8.85 1.83
N PHE A 249 19.65 -8.16 1.29
CA PHE A 249 19.85 -7.05 0.37
C PHE A 249 20.37 -5.82 1.10
N LYS A 250 19.80 -5.52 2.27
CA LYS A 250 20.24 -4.41 3.12
C LYS A 250 21.72 -4.52 3.50
N HIS A 251 22.18 -5.72 3.85
CA HIS A 251 23.59 -5.98 4.12
C HIS A 251 24.49 -5.71 2.90
N LYS A 252 24.12 -6.26 1.74
CA LYS A 252 24.87 -6.08 0.48
C LYS A 252 24.90 -4.61 0.05
N ALA A 253 23.80 -3.88 0.19
CA ALA A 253 23.73 -2.45 -0.10
C ALA A 253 24.75 -1.67 0.74
N LEU A 254 24.79 -1.90 2.06
CA LEU A 254 25.76 -1.24 2.93
C LEU A 254 27.21 -1.56 2.55
N LEU A 255 27.51 -2.80 2.16
CA LEU A 255 28.85 -3.15 1.69
C LEU A 255 29.22 -2.44 0.38
N VAL A 256 28.28 -2.33 -0.57
CA VAL A 256 28.52 -1.59 -1.82
C VAL A 256 28.70 -0.09 -1.55
N TYR A 257 27.92 0.49 -0.63
CA TYR A 257 28.14 1.86 -0.15
C TYR A 257 29.52 2.02 0.48
N GLN A 258 29.98 1.08 1.33
CA GLN A 258 31.33 1.14 1.90
C GLN A 258 32.40 1.18 0.81
N GLN A 259 32.27 0.38 -0.25
CA GLN A 259 33.23 0.36 -1.36
C GLN A 259 33.22 1.67 -2.17
N LEU A 260 32.04 2.20 -2.50
CA LEU A 260 31.90 3.48 -3.22
C LEU A 260 32.48 4.65 -2.41
N LEU A 261 32.14 4.73 -1.12
CA LEU A 261 32.65 5.78 -0.24
C LEU A 261 34.16 5.68 -0.05
N ALA A 262 34.70 4.46 0.12
CA ALA A 262 36.14 4.25 0.23
C ALA A 262 36.89 4.66 -1.05
N PHE A 263 36.28 4.44 -2.22
CA PHE A 263 36.85 4.85 -3.50
C PHE A 263 36.94 6.37 -3.63
N HIS A 264 35.86 7.09 -3.31
CA HIS A 264 35.77 8.54 -3.48
C HIS A 264 36.28 9.37 -2.30
N LEU A 265 36.67 8.74 -1.18
CA LEU A 265 37.06 9.46 0.06
C LEU A 265 38.19 10.47 -0.15
N LYS A 266 39.07 10.22 -1.13
CA LYS A 266 40.26 11.04 -1.43
C LYS A 266 40.12 11.86 -2.72
N ASP A 267 38.93 11.95 -3.28
CA ASP A 267 38.71 12.72 -4.49
C ASP A 267 38.99 14.20 -4.26
N ALA A 268 39.69 14.82 -5.21
CA ALA A 268 39.95 16.27 -5.16
C ALA A 268 38.65 17.10 -5.20
N LYS A 269 37.61 16.55 -5.82
CA LYS A 269 36.25 17.10 -5.86
C LYS A 269 35.29 16.06 -5.26
N PRO A 270 34.71 16.31 -4.08
CA PRO A 270 33.98 15.29 -3.34
C PRO A 270 32.54 15.08 -3.85
N ASP A 271 32.19 15.54 -5.06
CA ASP A 271 30.82 15.49 -5.58
C ASP A 271 30.25 14.05 -5.61
N ALA A 272 31.02 13.09 -6.13
CA ALA A 272 30.61 11.67 -6.16
C ALA A 272 30.58 11.03 -4.76
N LEU A 273 31.51 11.41 -3.87
CA LEU A 273 31.51 10.99 -2.47
C LEU A 273 30.23 11.44 -1.77
N LEU A 274 29.87 12.72 -1.91
CA LEU A 274 28.73 13.34 -1.25
C LEU A 274 27.41 12.76 -1.75
N ASP A 275 27.25 12.57 -3.06
CA ASP A 275 26.07 11.94 -3.63
C ASP A 275 25.89 10.50 -3.12
N ALA A 276 26.95 9.69 -3.11
CA ALA A 276 26.89 8.34 -2.59
C ALA A 276 26.62 8.31 -1.07
N ASP A 277 27.17 9.25 -0.29
CA ASP A 277 27.00 9.30 1.15
C ASP A 277 25.61 9.76 1.56
N ILE A 278 25.05 10.74 0.85
CA ILE A 278 23.66 11.17 1.05
C ILE A 278 22.70 10.01 0.72
N GLN A 279 22.91 9.32 -0.41
CA GLN A 279 22.10 8.15 -0.77
C GLN A 279 22.22 7.01 0.26
N ARG A 280 23.40 6.80 0.85
CA ARG A 280 23.58 5.87 1.97
C ARG A 280 22.74 6.31 3.16
N LEU A 281 22.83 7.57 3.57
CA LEU A 281 22.13 8.07 4.75
C LEU A 281 20.61 7.99 4.60
N GLU A 282 20.06 8.36 3.43
CA GLU A 282 18.64 8.17 3.11
C GLU A 282 18.27 6.69 3.18
N PHE A 283 19.05 5.81 2.55
CA PHE A 283 18.80 4.37 2.58
C PHE A 283 18.82 3.80 4.00
N VAL A 284 19.79 4.22 4.83
CA VAL A 284 19.90 3.81 6.23
C VAL A 284 18.71 4.32 7.04
N HIS A 285 18.29 5.57 6.86
CA HIS A 285 17.13 6.15 7.56
C HIS A 285 15.84 5.43 7.21
N GLU A 286 15.59 5.16 5.92
CA GLU A 286 14.41 4.42 5.45
C GLU A 286 14.34 2.97 5.95
N ASN A 287 15.48 2.38 6.30
CA ASN A 287 15.60 0.95 6.61
C ASN A 287 16.08 0.64 8.03
N SER A 288 16.23 1.66 8.88
CA SER A 288 16.71 1.46 10.23
C SER A 288 15.63 0.85 11.12
N THR A 289 16.08 0.15 12.15
CA THR A 289 15.25 -0.30 13.27
C THR A 289 15.76 0.30 14.58
N HIS A 290 16.68 1.28 14.49
CA HIS A 290 17.29 1.92 15.63
C HIS A 290 16.30 2.93 16.24
N PRO A 291 16.06 2.91 17.57
CA PRO A 291 15.07 3.80 18.20
C PRO A 291 15.28 5.31 17.96
N ASP A 292 16.54 5.72 17.82
CA ASP A 292 16.94 7.13 17.59
C ASP A 292 17.27 7.46 16.12
N GLU A 293 16.75 6.71 15.15
CA GLU A 293 17.06 6.86 13.71
C GLU A 293 16.93 8.31 13.19
N ASP A 294 15.83 9.00 13.49
CA ASP A 294 15.59 10.39 13.04
C ASP A 294 16.66 11.35 13.58
N SER A 295 17.04 11.17 14.86
CA SER A 295 18.05 12.00 15.51
C SER A 295 19.45 11.74 14.93
N LEU A 296 19.78 10.47 14.69
CA LEU A 296 21.05 10.06 14.08
C LEU A 296 21.16 10.57 12.64
N TYR A 297 20.11 10.42 11.84
CA TYR A 297 20.05 10.92 10.47
C TYR A 297 20.25 12.44 10.40
N ARG A 298 19.52 13.21 11.23
CA ARG A 298 19.69 14.67 11.31
C ARG A 298 21.08 15.09 11.76
N THR A 299 21.68 14.33 12.66
CA THR A 299 23.06 14.58 13.11
C THR A 299 24.05 14.34 11.97
N ALA A 300 23.87 13.27 11.19
CA ALA A 300 24.68 12.96 10.02
C ALA A 300 24.55 14.05 8.92
N LEU A 301 23.32 14.50 8.62
CA LEU A 301 23.08 15.59 7.68
C LEU A 301 23.74 16.90 8.15
N LYS A 302 23.58 17.27 9.42
CA LYS A 302 24.23 18.46 10.00
C LYS A 302 25.75 18.37 9.90
N HIS A 303 26.31 17.19 10.14
CA HIS A 303 27.74 16.96 9.98
C HIS A 303 28.19 17.20 8.53
N LEU A 304 27.51 16.62 7.53
CA LEU A 304 27.79 16.85 6.11
C LEU A 304 27.71 18.34 5.73
N ILE A 305 26.65 19.03 6.17
CA ILE A 305 26.48 20.47 5.91
C ILE A 305 27.63 21.28 6.53
N SER A 306 28.03 20.95 7.75
CA SER A 306 29.11 21.66 8.45
C SER A 306 30.49 21.42 7.83
N GLN A 307 30.76 20.20 7.38
CA GLN A 307 32.05 19.78 6.83
C GLN A 307 32.28 20.33 5.41
N TYR A 308 31.23 20.32 4.58
CA TYR A 308 31.34 20.66 3.14
C TYR A 308 30.74 22.03 2.78
N GLN A 309 30.05 22.69 3.73
CA GLN A 309 29.59 24.07 3.65
C GLN A 309 28.88 24.42 2.34
N ASN A 310 29.39 25.41 1.60
CA ASN A 310 28.79 25.97 0.39
C ASN A 310 29.08 25.16 -0.89
N LEU A 311 29.56 23.91 -0.76
CA LEU A 311 29.74 23.06 -1.92
C LEU A 311 28.37 22.70 -2.54
N PRO A 312 28.20 22.85 -3.87
CA PRO A 312 26.92 22.56 -4.52
C PRO A 312 26.41 21.14 -4.25
N ALA A 313 27.31 20.16 -4.22
CA ALA A 313 27.00 18.76 -3.90
C ALA A 313 26.49 18.54 -2.46
N ALA A 314 26.84 19.42 -1.51
CA ALA A 314 26.34 19.35 -0.13
C ALA A 314 24.95 20.01 0.04
N SER A 315 24.49 20.78 -0.95
CA SER A 315 23.18 21.46 -0.90
C SER A 315 22.01 20.50 -0.72
N GLN A 316 22.13 19.26 -1.22
CA GLN A 316 21.10 18.24 -1.08
C GLN A 316 20.91 17.82 0.39
N ALA A 317 22.00 17.74 1.18
CA ALA A 317 21.89 17.46 2.62
C ALA A 317 21.14 18.58 3.37
N SER A 318 21.35 19.84 2.99
CA SER A 318 20.60 20.98 3.55
C SER A 318 19.12 20.92 3.20
N TYR A 319 18.78 20.53 1.96
CA TYR A 319 17.39 20.29 1.56
C TYR A 319 16.75 19.18 2.38
N LEU A 320 17.42 18.03 2.54
CA LEU A 320 16.88 16.90 3.31
C LEU A 320 16.64 17.28 4.77
N LEU A 321 17.56 18.02 5.38
CA LEU A 321 17.37 18.54 6.74
C LEU A 321 16.22 19.56 6.83
N ALA A 322 16.01 20.38 5.79
CA ALA A 322 14.88 21.28 5.72
C ALA A 322 13.55 20.53 5.53
N ALA A 323 13.55 19.45 4.74
CA ALA A 323 12.39 18.57 4.57
C ALA A 323 11.99 17.89 5.88
N GLU A 324 12.97 17.41 6.65
CA GLU A 324 12.81 16.88 8.00
C GLU A 324 12.15 17.89 8.96
N TYR A 325 12.58 19.15 8.96
CA TYR A 325 11.92 20.20 9.74
C TYR A 325 10.50 20.54 9.25
N ASN A 326 10.23 20.43 7.94
CA ASN A 326 8.88 20.60 7.42
C ASN A 326 7.97 19.44 7.83
N SER A 327 8.48 18.20 7.87
CA SER A 327 7.78 17.02 8.38
C SER A 327 7.46 17.16 9.88
N ASP A 328 8.43 17.59 10.69
CA ASP A 328 8.22 17.88 12.12
C ASP A 328 7.08 18.88 12.33
N ALA A 329 6.98 19.89 11.47
CA ALA A 329 5.95 20.92 11.56
C ALA A 329 4.53 20.35 11.46
N GLU A 330 4.34 19.18 10.84
CA GLU A 330 3.03 18.50 10.74
C GLU A 330 2.57 17.93 12.08
N SER A 331 3.50 17.66 13.00
CA SER A 331 3.18 17.19 14.36
C SER A 331 2.64 18.29 15.28
N TYR A 332 2.72 19.56 14.85
CA TYR A 332 2.21 20.71 15.62
C TYR A 332 0.70 20.57 15.86
N LYS A 333 0.31 20.59 17.14
CA LYS A 333 -1.10 20.57 17.55
C LYS A 333 -1.44 21.85 18.31
N PRO A 334 -2.30 22.72 17.74
CA PRO A 334 -2.85 23.83 18.50
C PRO A 334 -3.48 23.31 19.81
N PHE A 335 -3.14 23.94 20.94
CA PHE A 335 -3.58 23.55 22.30
C PHE A 335 -3.06 22.19 22.83
N GLY A 336 -2.10 21.58 22.14
CA GLY A 336 -1.39 20.37 22.57
C GLY A 336 0.12 20.59 22.61
N ASP A 337 0.87 19.69 21.99
CA ASP A 337 2.32 19.85 21.83
C ASP A 337 2.64 20.96 20.80
N THR A 338 3.30 22.01 21.28
CA THR A 338 3.69 23.18 20.48
C THR A 338 5.16 23.19 20.10
N THR A 339 5.93 22.14 20.43
CA THR A 339 7.39 22.08 20.23
C THR A 339 7.79 22.39 18.79
N GLN A 340 7.03 21.87 17.82
CA GLN A 340 7.34 22.00 16.39
C GLN A 340 6.63 23.16 15.69
N ARG A 341 6.06 24.11 16.44
CA ARG A 341 5.33 25.26 15.87
C ARG A 341 6.16 26.02 14.82
N TYR A 342 7.43 26.29 15.11
CA TYR A 342 8.34 27.07 14.24
C TYR A 342 9.26 26.21 13.38
N ALA A 343 9.02 24.91 13.25
CA ALA A 343 9.92 24.03 12.49
C ALA A 343 10.02 24.42 11.01
N ARG A 344 8.91 24.86 10.38
CA ARG A 344 8.93 25.43 9.01
C ARG A 344 9.78 26.68 8.85
N VAL A 345 9.93 27.51 9.89
CA VAL A 345 10.83 28.67 9.85
C VAL A 345 12.29 28.20 9.71
N LYS A 346 12.70 27.18 10.47
CA LYS A 346 14.02 26.56 10.35
C LYS A 346 14.26 25.96 8.96
N ALA A 347 13.24 25.31 8.38
CA ALA A 347 13.31 24.79 7.02
C ALA A 347 13.54 25.92 6.00
N ILE A 348 12.81 27.03 6.13
CA ILE A 348 12.98 28.22 5.27
C ILE A 348 14.39 28.79 5.38
N GLU A 349 14.91 28.98 6.59
CA GLU A 349 16.26 29.53 6.81
C GLU A 349 17.34 28.70 6.10
N LEU A 350 17.25 27.36 6.18
CA LEU A 350 18.15 26.46 5.46
C LEU A 350 17.99 26.57 3.94
N CYS A 351 16.75 26.58 3.43
CA CYS A 351 16.50 26.71 2.00
C CYS A 351 17.00 28.06 1.45
N GLU A 352 16.77 29.16 2.15
CA GLU A 352 17.22 30.50 1.74
C GLU A 352 18.75 30.60 1.74
N MET A 353 19.42 29.98 2.71
CA MET A 353 20.89 29.86 2.72
C MET A 353 21.40 29.17 1.45
N VAL A 354 20.82 28.03 1.07
CA VAL A 354 21.22 27.30 -0.16
C VAL A 354 20.91 28.11 -1.42
N ILE A 355 19.74 28.75 -1.49
CA ILE A 355 19.33 29.54 -2.65
C ILE A 355 20.26 30.73 -2.91
N SER A 356 20.82 31.31 -1.85
CA SER A 356 21.78 32.42 -1.93
C SER A 356 23.14 32.04 -2.55
N GLN A 357 23.46 30.75 -2.63
CA GLN A 357 24.69 30.26 -3.24
C GLN A 357 24.68 30.53 -4.76
N LYS A 358 25.85 30.82 -5.33
CA LYS A 358 25.97 31.20 -6.76
C LYS A 358 25.69 30.04 -7.70
N ASP A 359 26.24 28.88 -7.38
CA ASP A 359 26.16 27.69 -8.22
C ASP A 359 24.76 27.07 -8.17
N SER A 360 24.40 26.34 -9.22
CA SER A 360 23.17 25.56 -9.29
C SER A 360 23.45 24.11 -8.86
N SER A 361 22.52 23.51 -8.13
CA SER A 361 22.57 22.13 -7.68
C SER A 361 21.16 21.55 -7.59
N GLU A 362 21.04 20.23 -7.55
CA GLU A 362 19.77 19.55 -7.30
C GLU A 362 19.15 20.01 -5.96
N GLY A 363 19.94 20.02 -4.90
CA GLY A 363 19.51 20.52 -3.59
C GLY A 363 18.98 21.96 -3.62
N LYS A 364 19.56 22.84 -4.45
CA LYS A 364 19.04 24.21 -4.64
C LYS A 364 17.66 24.22 -5.30
N ILE A 365 17.45 23.42 -6.34
CA ILE A 365 16.14 23.30 -6.99
C ILE A 365 15.11 22.71 -6.01
N ASN A 366 15.49 21.70 -5.23
CA ASN A 366 14.65 21.10 -4.21
C ASN A 366 14.29 22.11 -3.09
N CYS A 367 15.24 22.92 -2.63
CA CYS A 367 14.98 24.03 -1.71
C CYS A 367 14.02 25.08 -2.28
N ILE A 368 14.12 25.43 -3.57
CA ILE A 368 13.18 26.36 -4.23
C ILE A 368 11.76 25.77 -4.22
N ASN A 369 11.63 24.49 -4.53
CA ASN A 369 10.34 23.80 -4.55
C ASN A 369 9.74 23.71 -3.14
N LEU A 370 10.53 23.33 -2.13
CA LEU A 370 10.09 23.27 -0.73
C LEU A 370 9.69 24.66 -0.21
N LEU A 371 10.46 25.70 -0.53
CA LEU A 371 10.14 27.07 -0.15
C LEU A 371 8.81 27.53 -0.77
N LYS A 372 8.56 27.19 -2.05
CA LYS A 372 7.29 27.46 -2.73
C LYS A 372 6.12 26.74 -2.05
N GLN A 373 6.32 25.49 -1.62
CA GLN A 373 5.32 24.72 -0.88
C GLN A 373 5.01 25.35 0.48
N ILE A 374 6.02 25.63 1.30
CA ILE A 374 5.84 26.21 2.65
C ILE A 374 5.20 27.59 2.58
N LYS A 375 5.63 28.44 1.63
CA LYS A 375 5.11 29.81 1.43
C LYS A 375 3.79 29.86 0.65
N ALA A 376 3.25 28.73 0.19
CA ALA A 376 1.96 28.70 -0.50
C ALA A 376 0.86 29.25 0.40
N LYS A 377 0.02 30.12 -0.18
CA LYS A 377 -1.17 30.66 0.47
C LYS A 377 -2.26 29.59 0.51
N GLU A 378 -2.86 29.38 1.67
CA GLU A 378 -4.01 28.48 1.80
C GLU A 378 -5.18 29.24 2.41
N LEU A 379 -6.36 29.02 1.82
CA LEU A 379 -7.62 29.55 2.31
C LEU A 379 -8.68 28.46 2.20
N LYS A 380 -9.30 28.15 3.33
CA LYS A 380 -10.51 27.33 3.42
C LYS A 380 -11.46 28.01 4.38
N PHE A 381 -12.75 27.94 4.09
CA PHE A 381 -13.75 28.41 5.02
C PHE A 381 -14.96 27.49 5.05
N SER A 382 -15.65 27.55 6.17
CA SER A 382 -16.89 26.83 6.43
C SER A 382 -17.84 27.71 7.22
N LEU A 383 -19.12 27.42 7.07
CA LEU A 383 -20.21 28.06 7.79
C LEU A 383 -21.33 27.04 7.93
N GLU A 384 -22.25 27.30 8.86
CA GLU A 384 -23.45 26.48 8.99
C GLU A 384 -24.25 26.51 7.69
N LYS A 385 -24.78 25.36 7.29
CA LYS A 385 -25.54 25.20 6.05
C LYS A 385 -26.81 26.06 6.07
N VAL A 386 -27.47 26.13 7.22
CA VAL A 386 -28.67 26.95 7.43
C VAL A 386 -28.49 27.81 8.67
N ASN A 387 -28.53 29.13 8.50
CA ASN A 387 -28.38 30.13 9.56
C ASN A 387 -29.74 30.73 9.93
N VAL A 388 -29.80 31.37 11.10
CA VAL A 388 -31.03 31.98 11.62
C VAL A 388 -31.26 33.36 10.99
N PRO A 389 -32.48 33.67 10.50
CA PRO A 389 -32.80 34.99 9.95
C PRO A 389 -32.60 36.13 10.96
N ASN A 390 -32.11 37.26 10.46
CA ASN A 390 -31.91 38.51 11.22
C ASN A 390 -31.05 38.35 12.48
N LYS A 391 -30.09 37.42 12.43
CA LYS A 391 -29.05 37.25 13.46
C LYS A 391 -27.68 37.12 12.80
N ALA A 392 -26.67 37.73 13.40
CA ALA A 392 -25.29 37.52 13.00
C ALA A 392 -24.88 36.07 13.28
N PHE A 393 -24.04 35.51 12.41
CA PHE A 393 -23.53 34.14 12.51
C PHE A 393 -22.03 34.10 12.24
N ARG A 394 -21.41 32.93 12.41
CA ARG A 394 -19.96 32.76 12.31
C ARG A 394 -19.57 32.01 11.04
N SER A 395 -18.41 32.34 10.50
CA SER A 395 -17.70 31.49 9.55
C SER A 395 -16.34 31.13 10.12
N LEU A 396 -16.01 29.84 10.08
CA LEU A 396 -14.69 29.34 10.45
C LEU A 396 -13.76 29.45 9.23
N ILE A 397 -12.73 30.28 9.35
CA ILE A 397 -11.67 30.46 8.36
C ILE A 397 -10.48 29.63 8.79
N GLN A 398 -9.99 28.75 7.92
CA GLN A 398 -8.70 28.08 8.04
C GLN A 398 -7.74 28.70 7.01
N TYR A 399 -6.57 29.14 7.44
CA TYR A 399 -5.68 29.92 6.59
C TYR A 399 -4.21 29.63 6.87
N ARG A 400 -3.37 29.83 5.85
CA ARG A 400 -1.90 29.83 5.96
C ARG A 400 -1.32 30.93 5.07
N ASN A 401 -0.35 31.67 5.60
CA ASN A 401 0.37 32.74 4.89
C ASN A 401 -0.55 33.85 4.35
N LEU A 402 -1.61 34.18 5.09
CA LEU A 402 -2.56 35.25 4.79
C LEU A 402 -2.71 36.16 6.00
N ASP A 403 -2.65 37.47 5.77
CA ASP A 403 -2.90 38.53 6.75
C ASP A 403 -4.29 39.17 6.59
N LYS A 404 -4.92 38.95 5.43
CA LYS A 404 -6.29 39.36 5.14
C LYS A 404 -6.94 38.42 4.12
N ILE A 405 -8.26 38.48 4.05
CA ILE A 405 -9.07 37.93 2.95
C ILE A 405 -10.13 38.96 2.52
N ASP A 406 -10.59 38.84 1.29
CA ASP A 406 -11.69 39.65 0.76
C ASP A 406 -12.95 38.80 0.67
N LEU A 407 -14.03 39.28 1.28
CA LEU A 407 -15.31 38.59 1.34
C LEU A 407 -16.33 39.30 0.45
N ARG A 408 -17.11 38.49 -0.26
CA ARG A 408 -18.19 38.95 -1.14
C ARG A 408 -19.42 38.11 -0.90
N LEU A 409 -20.52 38.78 -0.60
CA LEU A 409 -21.82 38.15 -0.39
C LEU A 409 -22.74 38.45 -1.57
N VAL A 410 -23.29 37.41 -2.18
CA VAL A 410 -24.26 37.51 -3.28
C VAL A 410 -25.55 36.79 -2.92
N LYS A 411 -26.67 37.26 -3.48
CA LYS A 411 -27.95 36.54 -3.39
C LYS A 411 -27.90 35.35 -4.34
N ALA A 412 -28.36 34.19 -3.89
CA ALA A 412 -28.45 33.00 -4.72
C ALA A 412 -29.87 32.79 -5.26
N ASP A 413 -29.94 32.07 -6.37
CA ASP A 413 -31.15 31.53 -6.97
C ASP A 413 -30.85 30.14 -7.55
N GLU A 414 -31.85 29.50 -8.17
CA GLU A 414 -31.69 28.17 -8.76
C GLU A 414 -30.59 28.14 -9.84
N LYS A 415 -30.51 29.17 -10.69
CA LYS A 415 -29.49 29.27 -11.74
C LYS A 415 -28.08 29.35 -11.15
N THR A 416 -27.92 30.11 -10.08
CA THR A 416 -26.63 30.30 -9.41
C THR A 416 -26.18 29.03 -8.68
N THR A 417 -27.14 28.30 -8.13
CA THR A 417 -26.90 27.01 -7.49
C THR A 417 -26.39 25.97 -8.49
N ASP A 418 -26.96 25.93 -9.70
CA ASP A 418 -26.50 25.04 -10.77
C ASP A 418 -25.07 25.38 -11.24
N ILE A 419 -24.72 26.67 -11.27
CA ILE A 419 -23.36 27.14 -11.61
C ILE A 419 -22.32 26.55 -10.63
N LEU A 420 -22.56 26.62 -9.31
CA LEU A 420 -21.66 26.09 -8.29
C LEU A 420 -21.43 24.58 -8.38
N ASN A 421 -22.42 23.83 -8.87
CA ASN A 421 -22.35 22.37 -8.99
C ASN A 421 -21.65 21.88 -10.27
N SER A 422 -21.36 22.76 -11.22
CA SER A 422 -20.85 22.39 -12.56
C SER A 422 -19.34 22.19 -12.66
N TYR A 423 -18.55 22.70 -11.69
CA TYR A 423 -17.08 22.65 -11.64
C TYR A 423 -16.37 23.03 -12.97
N ASP A 424 -16.97 23.88 -13.81
CA ASP A 424 -16.38 24.37 -15.07
C ASP A 424 -15.48 25.60 -14.83
N GLU A 425 -14.47 25.83 -15.68
CA GLU A 425 -13.59 27.01 -15.66
C GLU A 425 -14.37 28.33 -15.79
N LYS A 426 -15.56 28.29 -16.40
CA LYS A 426 -16.46 29.45 -16.58
C LYS A 426 -17.24 29.83 -15.31
N THR A 427 -17.25 28.97 -14.30
CA THR A 427 -18.00 29.15 -13.03
C THR A 427 -17.56 30.43 -12.31
N TRP A 428 -16.25 30.64 -12.17
CA TRP A 428 -15.70 31.74 -11.39
C TRP A 428 -15.98 33.12 -12.00
N PRO A 429 -15.73 33.37 -13.31
CA PRO A 429 -16.13 34.63 -13.94
C PRO A 429 -17.61 34.95 -13.78
N GLN A 430 -18.49 33.94 -13.88
CA GLN A 430 -19.93 34.12 -13.73
C GLN A 430 -20.29 34.56 -12.30
N LEU A 431 -19.83 33.83 -11.28
CA LEU A 431 -20.06 34.18 -9.87
C LEU A 431 -19.49 35.58 -9.53
N LEU A 432 -18.32 35.93 -10.07
CA LEU A 432 -17.69 37.25 -9.85
C LEU A 432 -18.38 38.40 -10.61
N SER A 433 -19.24 38.12 -11.59
CA SER A 433 -20.03 39.14 -12.28
C SER A 433 -21.37 39.45 -11.60
N MET A 434 -21.80 38.60 -10.66
CA MET A 434 -23.07 38.78 -9.94
C MET A 434 -23.09 40.05 -9.07
N PRO A 435 -24.23 40.75 -8.94
CA PRO A 435 -24.32 41.90 -8.04
C PRO A 435 -24.08 41.47 -6.58
N ALA A 436 -23.07 42.07 -5.95
CA ALA A 436 -22.79 41.86 -4.55
C ALA A 436 -23.79 42.60 -3.67
N ILE A 437 -24.35 41.92 -2.68
CA ILE A 437 -25.09 42.54 -1.58
C ILE A 437 -24.12 43.33 -0.71
N ARG A 438 -22.92 42.76 -0.51
CA ARG A 438 -21.86 43.36 0.30
C ARG A 438 -20.50 42.82 -0.10
N ASN A 439 -19.49 43.69 -0.03
CA ASN A 439 -18.07 43.33 -0.08
C ASN A 439 -17.36 43.94 1.11
N TRP A 440 -16.46 43.21 1.75
CA TRP A 440 -15.62 43.76 2.82
C TRP A 440 -14.31 42.97 2.98
N PRO A 441 -13.21 43.63 3.34
CA PRO A 441 -12.00 42.94 3.75
C PRO A 441 -12.15 42.41 5.19
N GLN A 442 -11.50 41.29 5.47
CA GLN A 442 -11.40 40.70 6.79
C GLN A 442 -9.93 40.49 7.14
N VAL A 443 -9.44 41.22 8.14
CA VAL A 443 -8.08 41.05 8.67
C VAL A 443 -7.99 39.73 9.42
N LEU A 444 -6.90 39.00 9.23
CA LEU A 444 -6.58 37.75 9.89
C LEU A 444 -5.36 37.92 10.82
N PRO A 445 -5.29 37.21 11.95
CA PRO A 445 -4.13 37.26 12.83
C PRO A 445 -2.85 36.80 12.10
N SER A 446 -1.79 37.61 12.15
CA SER A 446 -0.47 37.23 11.65
C SER A 446 0.21 36.25 12.61
N THR A 447 0.76 35.15 12.08
CA THR A 447 1.35 34.08 12.90
C THR A 447 2.84 33.84 12.64
N ASN A 448 3.33 34.16 11.44
CA ASN A 448 4.74 34.08 11.01
C ASN A 448 5.44 32.73 11.27
N ASP A 449 4.67 31.67 11.52
CA ASP A 449 5.14 30.31 11.80
C ASP A 449 4.93 29.37 10.59
N TYR A 450 4.31 29.88 9.52
CA TYR A 450 3.95 29.10 8.31
C TYR A 450 3.12 27.86 8.64
N GLN A 451 2.38 27.90 9.75
CA GLN A 451 1.41 26.87 10.11
C GLN A 451 0.02 27.23 9.62
N THR A 452 -0.83 26.21 9.46
CA THR A 452 -2.25 26.43 9.19
C THR A 452 -2.94 26.80 10.50
N HIS A 453 -3.60 27.94 10.52
CA HIS A 453 -4.35 28.46 11.67
C HIS A 453 -5.84 28.51 11.36
N SER A 454 -6.65 28.67 12.40
CA SER A 454 -8.10 28.81 12.25
C SER A 454 -8.63 29.93 13.13
N VAL A 455 -9.58 30.70 12.60
CA VAL A 455 -10.25 31.81 13.30
C VAL A 455 -11.71 31.87 12.91
N GLU A 456 -12.58 32.19 13.87
CA GLU A 456 -13.98 32.48 13.57
C GLU A 456 -14.14 33.97 13.26
N ILE A 457 -14.83 34.27 12.16
CA ILE A 457 -15.18 35.63 11.76
C ILE A 457 -16.69 35.83 11.84
N LYS A 458 -17.11 37.06 12.07
CA LYS A 458 -18.52 37.45 12.11
C LYS A 458 -19.04 37.70 10.70
N ILE A 459 -20.18 37.11 10.38
CA ILE A 459 -21.03 37.49 9.25
C ILE A 459 -22.26 38.22 9.83
N ASP A 460 -22.54 39.43 9.32
CA ASP A 460 -23.68 40.19 9.80
C ASP A 460 -25.01 39.53 9.40
N GLU A 461 -26.07 39.94 10.07
CA GLU A 461 -27.42 39.40 9.90
C GLU A 461 -27.94 39.49 8.47
N LEU A 462 -28.72 38.49 8.07
CA LEU A 462 -29.35 38.39 6.75
C LEU A 462 -30.83 38.04 6.89
N PRO A 463 -31.70 38.56 6.01
CA PRO A 463 -33.09 38.13 5.97
C PRO A 463 -33.20 36.70 5.42
N VAL A 464 -34.41 36.14 5.46
CA VAL A 464 -34.69 34.83 4.86
C VAL A 464 -34.25 34.81 3.40
N GLY A 465 -33.54 33.76 3.00
CA GLY A 465 -33.14 33.56 1.61
C GLY A 465 -31.97 32.61 1.44
N GLU A 466 -31.49 32.56 0.20
CA GLU A 466 -30.36 31.77 -0.24
C GLU A 466 -29.22 32.71 -0.63
N TYR A 467 -28.00 32.37 -0.23
CA TYR A 467 -26.85 33.26 -0.38
C TYR A 467 -25.59 32.46 -0.72
N ILE A 468 -24.67 33.10 -1.43
CA ILE A 468 -23.32 32.57 -1.62
C ILE A 468 -22.33 33.53 -0.99
N LEU A 469 -21.51 33.00 -0.08
CA LEU A 469 -20.34 33.70 0.44
C LEU A 469 -19.13 33.28 -0.39
N LEU A 470 -18.45 34.25 -0.99
CA LEU A 470 -17.16 34.08 -1.61
C LEU A 470 -16.07 34.66 -0.71
N ALA A 471 -14.93 33.96 -0.65
CA ALA A 471 -13.73 34.41 0.03
C ALA A 471 -12.53 34.29 -0.92
N ALA A 472 -11.70 35.32 -0.96
CA ALA A 472 -10.49 35.35 -1.77
C ALA A 472 -9.27 35.78 -0.95
N SER A 473 -8.09 35.29 -1.34
CA SER A 473 -6.82 35.70 -0.72
C SER A 473 -6.37 37.12 -1.11
N ASP A 474 -6.86 37.65 -2.23
CA ASP A 474 -6.50 38.99 -2.72
C ASP A 474 -7.49 39.49 -3.78
N ASN A 475 -8.47 40.29 -3.36
CA ASN A 475 -9.45 41.04 -4.16
C ASN A 475 -9.96 40.34 -5.44
N PHE A 476 -10.15 39.02 -5.37
CA PHE A 476 -10.59 38.17 -6.48
C PHE A 476 -9.75 38.34 -7.77
N SER A 477 -8.44 38.54 -7.64
CA SER A 477 -7.50 38.53 -8.77
C SER A 477 -7.41 37.14 -9.42
N LYS A 478 -6.83 37.05 -10.62
CA LYS A 478 -6.71 35.79 -11.36
C LYS A 478 -5.83 34.76 -10.64
N GLU A 479 -4.86 35.24 -9.88
CA GLU A 479 -3.91 34.45 -9.10
C GLU A 479 -4.38 34.20 -7.66
N ALA A 480 -5.55 34.73 -7.27
CA ALA A 480 -6.08 34.55 -5.92
C ALA A 480 -6.58 33.12 -5.69
N VAL A 481 -6.38 32.63 -4.47
CA VAL A 481 -7.10 31.46 -3.97
C VAL A 481 -8.52 31.92 -3.66
N ILE A 482 -9.51 31.36 -4.36
CA ILE A 482 -10.92 31.74 -4.22
C ILE A 482 -11.72 30.50 -3.80
N GLY A 483 -12.64 30.69 -2.84
CA GLY A 483 -13.65 29.70 -2.50
C GLY A 483 -15.04 30.34 -2.46
N ALA A 484 -16.07 29.54 -2.75
CA ALA A 484 -17.47 29.94 -2.66
C ALA A 484 -18.28 28.87 -1.92
N ARG A 485 -19.25 29.30 -1.12
CA ARG A 485 -20.16 28.41 -0.39
C ARG A 485 -21.58 28.93 -0.47
N LEU A 486 -22.48 28.09 -0.97
CA LEU A 486 -23.92 28.28 -0.86
C LEU A 486 -24.37 27.98 0.57
N PHE A 487 -25.24 28.82 1.11
CA PHE A 487 -25.88 28.63 2.39
C PHE A 487 -27.27 29.25 2.40
N TYR A 488 -28.05 28.86 3.40
CA TYR A 488 -29.46 29.24 3.55
C TYR A 488 -29.65 30.04 4.84
N VAL A 489 -30.66 30.89 4.86
CA VAL A 489 -31.09 31.64 6.04
C VAL A 489 -32.57 31.38 6.25
N SER A 490 -32.92 30.58 7.26
CA SER A 490 -34.29 30.13 7.52
C SER A 490 -34.47 29.61 8.95
N ASN A 491 -35.63 29.90 9.55
CA ASN A 491 -36.08 29.31 10.82
C ASN A 491 -36.71 27.91 10.64
N ILE A 492 -36.84 27.42 9.41
CA ILE A 492 -37.37 26.08 9.14
C ILE A 492 -36.27 25.03 9.41
N SER A 493 -36.64 23.96 10.09
CA SER A 493 -35.85 22.74 10.26
C SER A 493 -36.77 21.53 10.18
N PHE A 494 -36.21 20.34 9.98
CA PHE A 494 -36.97 19.10 10.02
C PHE A 494 -36.14 17.95 10.55
N VAL A 495 -36.83 16.95 11.11
CA VAL A 495 -36.29 15.63 11.44
C VAL A 495 -37.19 14.58 10.81
N ASN A 496 -36.65 13.41 10.49
CA ASN A 496 -37.43 12.32 9.92
C ASN A 496 -37.03 10.95 10.45
N ASN A 497 -37.99 10.04 10.47
CA ASN A 497 -37.78 8.61 10.64
C ASN A 497 -38.48 7.89 9.49
N GLU A 498 -37.71 7.25 8.61
CA GLU A 498 -38.21 6.77 7.32
C GLU A 498 -38.98 7.90 6.60
N ASN A 499 -40.28 7.68 6.37
CA ASN A 499 -41.18 8.58 5.65
C ASN A 499 -41.94 9.55 6.56
N ASP A 500 -41.75 9.47 7.87
CA ASP A 500 -42.44 10.32 8.84
C ASP A 500 -41.57 11.55 9.15
N PHE A 501 -42.04 12.73 8.76
CA PHE A 501 -41.31 13.99 8.89
C PHE A 501 -41.96 14.91 9.91
N PHE A 502 -41.15 15.62 10.68
CA PHE A 502 -41.59 16.65 11.61
C PHE A 502 -40.86 17.96 11.31
N LEU A 503 -41.61 18.98 10.88
CA LEU A 503 -41.13 20.32 10.61
C LEU A 503 -41.19 21.17 11.87
N LEU A 504 -40.06 21.77 12.22
CA LEU A 504 -39.84 22.46 13.49
C LEU A 504 -39.21 23.83 13.26
N HIS A 505 -39.50 24.77 14.18
CA HIS A 505 -38.78 26.03 14.27
C HIS A 505 -37.37 25.78 14.80
N ARG A 506 -36.35 26.08 14.00
CA ARG A 506 -34.92 25.77 14.23
C ARG A 506 -34.40 26.13 15.62
N GLU A 507 -34.72 27.32 16.13
CA GLU A 507 -34.25 27.74 17.46
C GLU A 507 -35.09 27.23 18.64
N THR A 508 -36.39 26.98 18.46
CA THR A 508 -37.30 26.73 19.59
C THR A 508 -37.78 25.29 19.66
N GLY A 509 -37.59 24.51 18.60
CA GLY A 509 -38.11 23.14 18.47
C GLY A 509 -39.64 23.07 18.33
N LYS A 510 -40.35 24.20 18.26
CA LYS A 510 -41.81 24.21 18.16
C LYS A 510 -42.28 23.70 16.79
N PRO A 511 -43.37 22.91 16.73
CA PRO A 511 -43.89 22.41 15.47
C PRO A 511 -44.37 23.53 14.53
N LEU A 512 -44.09 23.37 13.24
CA LEU A 512 -44.57 24.26 12.20
C LEU A 512 -45.86 23.69 11.61
N SER A 513 -47.00 24.05 12.19
CA SER A 513 -48.32 23.62 11.68
C SER A 513 -48.65 24.31 10.36
N THR A 514 -49.36 23.63 9.46
CA THR A 514 -49.82 24.18 8.16
C THR A 514 -48.68 24.68 7.25
N ALA A 515 -47.47 24.15 7.41
CA ALA A 515 -46.36 24.40 6.49
C ALA A 515 -46.60 23.62 5.20
N SER A 516 -46.28 24.22 4.06
CA SER A 516 -46.43 23.63 2.73
C SER A 516 -45.12 22.97 2.32
N VAL A 517 -45.16 21.70 1.93
CA VAL A 517 -43.98 20.93 1.51
C VAL A 517 -44.19 20.40 0.10
N GLN A 518 -43.53 21.03 -0.88
CA GLN A 518 -43.50 20.54 -2.24
C GLN A 518 -42.31 19.59 -2.40
N VAL A 519 -42.60 18.34 -2.75
CA VAL A 519 -41.58 17.34 -3.03
C VAL A 519 -41.14 17.43 -4.48
N TRP A 520 -39.83 17.30 -4.69
CA TRP A 520 -39.18 17.20 -5.98
C TRP A 520 -38.42 15.88 -6.08
N GLU A 521 -38.44 15.25 -7.24
CA GLU A 521 -37.71 14.02 -7.54
C GLU A 521 -36.80 14.21 -8.76
N GLN A 522 -35.74 13.41 -8.87
CA GLN A 522 -34.91 13.35 -10.06
C GLN A 522 -35.28 12.16 -10.93
N GLN A 523 -35.61 12.41 -12.19
CA GLN A 523 -35.76 11.35 -13.20
C GLN A 523 -34.65 11.48 -14.25
N TYR A 524 -33.93 10.38 -14.50
CA TYR A 524 -32.92 10.35 -15.57
C TYR A 524 -33.59 10.38 -16.95
N ASP A 525 -33.33 11.43 -17.72
CA ASP A 525 -33.69 11.50 -19.14
C ASP A 525 -32.53 10.94 -19.97
N SER A 526 -32.74 9.74 -20.51
CA SER A 526 -31.78 9.02 -21.34
C SER A 526 -31.48 9.71 -22.68
N LYS A 527 -32.37 10.57 -23.19
CA LYS A 527 -32.16 11.31 -24.44
C LYS A 527 -31.23 12.50 -24.24
N GLN A 528 -31.27 13.12 -23.07
CA GLN A 528 -30.42 14.26 -22.73
C GLN A 528 -29.20 13.87 -21.89
N SER A 529 -29.12 12.61 -21.46
CA SER A 529 -28.12 12.09 -20.53
C SER A 529 -28.01 12.95 -19.25
N LYS A 530 -29.17 13.39 -18.73
CA LYS A 530 -29.26 14.31 -17.58
C LYS A 530 -30.44 13.96 -16.68
N TYR A 531 -30.29 14.25 -15.38
CA TYR A 531 -31.40 14.18 -14.44
C TYR A 531 -32.28 15.43 -14.56
N ILE A 532 -33.59 15.22 -14.67
CA ILE A 532 -34.59 16.28 -14.73
C ILE A 532 -35.34 16.33 -13.39
N LYS A 533 -35.45 17.53 -12.83
CA LYS A 533 -36.25 17.80 -11.63
C LYS A 533 -37.73 17.74 -11.98
N GLN A 534 -38.51 16.92 -11.26
CA GLN A 534 -39.96 16.84 -11.41
C GLN A 534 -40.65 17.11 -10.09
N LYS A 535 -41.74 17.89 -10.13
CA LYS A 535 -42.61 18.09 -8.97
C LYS A 535 -43.46 16.85 -8.76
N THR A 536 -43.53 16.38 -7.53
CA THR A 536 -44.44 15.30 -7.14
C THR A 536 -45.50 15.85 -6.18
N GLN A 537 -45.74 15.19 -5.05
CA GLN A 537 -46.85 15.51 -4.18
C GLN A 537 -46.57 16.78 -3.34
N LEU A 538 -47.63 17.56 -3.12
CA LEU A 538 -47.66 18.69 -2.19
C LEU A 538 -48.28 18.23 -0.88
N TYR A 539 -47.60 18.46 0.24
CA TYR A 539 -48.07 18.14 1.58
C TYR A 539 -48.33 19.40 2.40
N THR A 540 -49.16 19.25 3.42
CA THR A 540 -49.38 20.26 4.45
C THR A 540 -49.23 19.60 5.82
N THR A 541 -48.44 20.21 6.70
CA THR A 541 -48.21 19.64 8.03
C THR A 541 -49.41 19.81 8.96
N ASP A 542 -49.59 18.85 9.86
CA ASP A 542 -50.60 18.89 10.91
C ASP A 542 -50.21 19.82 12.08
N ALA A 543 -51.00 19.81 13.17
CA ALA A 543 -50.73 20.62 14.36
C ALA A 543 -49.38 20.32 15.05
N ASN A 544 -48.83 19.13 14.86
CA ASN A 544 -47.53 18.70 15.39
C ASN A 544 -46.40 18.93 14.39
N GLY A 545 -46.65 19.63 13.28
CA GLY A 545 -45.67 19.85 12.23
C GLY A 545 -45.39 18.58 11.44
N TYR A 546 -46.23 17.55 11.55
CA TYR A 546 -46.01 16.25 10.95
C TYR A 546 -46.59 16.18 9.54
N PHE A 547 -45.86 15.52 8.64
CA PHE A 547 -46.40 15.00 7.39
C PHE A 547 -45.74 13.66 7.05
N LYS A 548 -46.44 12.83 6.28
CA LYS A 548 -45.93 11.55 5.80
C LYS A 548 -45.62 11.61 4.32
N LEU A 549 -44.38 11.33 3.95
CA LEU A 549 -43.95 11.21 2.56
C LEU A 549 -44.45 9.88 1.98
N ASN A 550 -45.14 9.94 0.84
CA ASN A 550 -45.58 8.72 0.16
C ASN A 550 -44.46 8.27 -0.78
N ASN A 551 -43.80 7.14 -0.46
CA ASN A 551 -42.80 6.56 -1.37
C ASN A 551 -43.48 6.02 -2.64
N SER A 552 -43.13 6.60 -3.78
CA SER A 552 -43.63 6.27 -5.10
C SER A 552 -42.79 5.19 -5.82
N SER A 553 -41.74 4.63 -5.17
CA SER A 553 -40.84 3.67 -5.82
C SER A 553 -41.55 2.35 -6.13
N LYS A 554 -42.00 2.19 -7.39
CA LYS A 554 -42.64 0.97 -7.87
C LYS A 554 -41.67 -0.22 -7.99
N ASP A 555 -40.36 0.05 -8.03
CA ASP A 555 -39.34 -0.93 -8.48
C ASP A 555 -38.21 -1.23 -7.48
N GLY A 556 -38.31 -0.79 -6.22
CA GLY A 556 -37.33 -1.15 -5.17
C GLY A 556 -35.93 -0.54 -5.32
N TYR A 557 -35.77 0.51 -6.12
CA TYR A 557 -34.54 1.30 -6.25
C TYR A 557 -34.54 2.54 -5.34
N SER A 558 -33.33 3.03 -5.01
CA SER A 558 -33.06 4.25 -4.24
C SER A 558 -33.95 5.41 -4.65
N PHE A 559 -34.62 6.03 -3.67
CA PHE A 559 -35.49 7.19 -3.88
C PHE A 559 -34.73 8.48 -3.54
N THR A 560 -34.58 9.36 -4.53
CA THR A 560 -33.82 10.62 -4.43
C THR A 560 -34.78 11.81 -4.54
N TYR A 561 -34.93 12.57 -3.46
CA TYR A 561 -35.90 13.68 -3.38
C TYR A 561 -35.33 14.94 -2.74
N ALA A 562 -36.00 16.07 -2.96
CA ALA A 562 -35.73 17.35 -2.31
C ALA A 562 -37.03 17.98 -1.82
N LEU A 563 -36.96 18.72 -0.71
CA LEU A 563 -38.13 19.35 -0.06
C LEU A 563 -38.07 20.87 -0.23
N ASP A 564 -39.02 21.45 -0.96
CA ASP A 564 -39.28 22.89 -1.01
C ASP A 564 -40.33 23.23 0.06
N ILE A 565 -39.87 23.75 1.20
CA ILE A 565 -40.69 24.01 2.38
C ILE A 565 -41.01 25.49 2.48
N ASN A 566 -42.29 25.83 2.56
CA ASN A 566 -42.78 27.20 2.71
C ASN A 566 -43.62 27.33 3.99
N TYR A 567 -43.31 28.32 4.82
CA TYR A 567 -44.06 28.62 6.04
C TYR A 567 -44.11 30.13 6.29
N LYS A 568 -45.30 30.72 6.14
CA LYS A 568 -45.52 32.18 6.24
C LYS A 568 -44.58 32.94 5.28
N ASN A 569 -43.66 33.74 5.81
CA ASN A 569 -42.68 34.52 5.04
C ASN A 569 -41.31 33.80 4.94
N ASP A 570 -41.22 32.56 5.41
CA ASP A 570 -40.01 31.76 5.42
C ASP A 570 -40.06 30.68 4.32
N LYS A 571 -38.90 30.40 3.71
CA LYS A 571 -38.73 29.39 2.68
C LYS A 571 -37.39 28.68 2.88
N LEU A 572 -37.41 27.34 2.82
CA LEU A 572 -36.21 26.51 2.81
C LEU A 572 -36.30 25.50 1.67
N PHE A 573 -35.44 25.66 0.66
CA PHE A 573 -35.28 24.70 -0.42
C PHE A 573 -33.78 24.41 -0.62
N MET A 574 -33.31 23.29 -0.08
CA MET A 574 -31.90 22.93 -0.16
C MET A 574 -31.56 22.26 -1.49
N ASN A 575 -30.36 22.52 -2.02
CA ASN A 575 -29.89 21.96 -3.28
C ASN A 575 -29.42 20.49 -3.17
N GLU A 576 -29.27 19.99 -1.95
CA GLU A 576 -28.86 18.62 -1.67
C GLU A 576 -30.06 17.68 -1.76
N TRP A 577 -29.91 16.68 -2.60
CA TRP A 577 -30.89 15.60 -2.72
C TRP A 577 -30.73 14.61 -1.59
N MET A 578 -31.83 14.31 -0.92
CA MET A 578 -31.92 13.28 0.09
C MET A 578 -32.02 11.92 -0.61
N ASN A 579 -31.12 11.00 -0.27
CA ASN A 579 -31.18 9.62 -0.73
C ASN A 579 -31.69 8.75 0.41
N ASP A 580 -32.82 8.07 0.20
CA ASP A 580 -33.25 7.01 1.09
C ASP A 580 -32.57 5.69 0.68
N TYR A 581 -31.39 5.46 1.25
CA TYR A 581 -30.69 4.18 1.09
C TYR A 581 -31.34 3.14 2.00
N TYR A 582 -32.22 2.32 1.42
CA TYR A 582 -32.73 1.09 2.04
C TYR A 582 -31.60 0.05 2.20
N TYR A 583 -30.65 0.28 3.12
CA TYR A 583 -29.63 -0.70 3.49
C TYR A 583 -29.99 -1.54 4.73
N TYR A 584 -31.04 -1.17 5.45
CA TYR A 584 -31.62 -1.98 6.51
C TYR A 584 -33.08 -2.23 6.22
N ARG A 585 -33.36 -3.37 5.59
CA ARG A 585 -34.71 -3.94 5.58
C ARG A 585 -35.06 -4.26 7.03
N ASN A 586 -35.81 -3.36 7.67
CA ASN A 586 -36.42 -3.59 8.95
C ASN A 586 -37.28 -4.88 8.83
N PRO A 587 -37.08 -5.93 9.65
CA PRO A 587 -37.81 -7.19 9.53
C PRO A 587 -39.34 -7.05 9.68
N GLU A 588 -39.82 -5.89 10.13
CA GLU A 588 -41.23 -5.63 10.37
C GLU A 588 -42.05 -5.26 9.12
N GLN A 589 -41.44 -4.86 8.00
CA GLN A 589 -42.14 -4.45 6.77
C GLN A 589 -42.27 -5.57 5.70
N ILE A 590 -42.37 -6.84 6.12
CA ILE A 590 -42.52 -7.98 5.19
C ILE A 590 -43.99 -8.23 4.79
N GLU A 591 -44.81 -7.19 4.64
CA GLU A 591 -46.24 -7.37 4.30
C GLU A 591 -46.56 -7.08 2.81
N ALA A 592 -45.66 -6.48 2.04
CA ALA A 592 -45.98 -6.01 0.67
C ALA A 592 -45.43 -6.85 -0.50
N GLN A 593 -44.74 -7.96 -0.24
CA GLN A 593 -44.33 -8.96 -1.24
C GLN A 593 -44.50 -10.34 -0.60
N PRO A 594 -45.09 -11.35 -1.28
CA PRO A 594 -45.15 -12.71 -0.74
C PRO A 594 -43.77 -13.36 -0.84
N ILE A 595 -42.81 -12.84 -0.08
CA ILE A 595 -41.53 -13.50 0.14
C ILE A 595 -41.85 -14.68 1.05
N ASP A 596 -41.61 -15.89 0.55
CA ASP A 596 -41.67 -17.07 1.38
C ASP A 596 -40.64 -16.96 2.52
N LEU A 597 -41.13 -16.64 3.71
CA LEU A 597 -40.30 -16.50 4.91
C LEU A 597 -39.98 -17.83 5.59
N ARG A 598 -40.48 -18.96 5.06
CA ARG A 598 -40.19 -20.29 5.59
C ARG A 598 -38.68 -20.56 5.48
N ARG A 599 -38.09 -20.98 6.60
CA ARG A 599 -36.67 -21.36 6.72
C ARG A 599 -36.56 -22.82 7.11
N ILE A 600 -35.56 -23.51 6.58
CA ILE A 600 -35.25 -24.89 6.94
C ILE A 600 -33.81 -24.95 7.43
N PHE A 601 -33.62 -25.41 8.66
CA PHE A 601 -32.30 -25.73 9.21
C PHE A 601 -31.98 -27.20 8.96
N PHE A 602 -30.93 -27.46 8.19
CA PHE A 602 -30.47 -28.82 7.90
C PHE A 602 -29.33 -29.22 8.84
N PHE A 603 -29.34 -30.51 9.19
CA PHE A 603 -28.29 -31.17 9.96
C PHE A 603 -27.97 -32.50 9.28
N THR A 604 -26.71 -32.75 8.97
CA THR A 604 -26.23 -34.04 8.47
C THR A 604 -25.59 -34.84 9.60
N ASP A 605 -25.55 -36.17 9.50
CA ASP A 605 -24.87 -37.01 10.49
C ASP A 605 -23.35 -36.83 10.50
N ARG A 606 -22.78 -36.29 9.40
CA ARG A 606 -21.35 -36.04 9.21
C ARG A 606 -21.15 -34.81 8.32
N SER A 607 -19.98 -34.18 8.45
CA SER A 607 -19.51 -33.14 7.54
C SER A 607 -18.72 -33.67 6.34
N ILE A 608 -18.38 -34.98 6.32
CA ILE A 608 -17.62 -35.61 5.24
C ILE A 608 -18.07 -37.06 4.95
N TYR A 609 -18.23 -37.38 3.67
CA TYR A 609 -18.65 -38.69 3.16
C TYR A 609 -17.69 -39.22 2.09
N ARG A 610 -17.75 -40.52 1.80
CA ARG A 610 -17.10 -41.12 0.63
C ARG A 610 -18.11 -41.40 -0.48
N PRO A 611 -17.68 -41.46 -1.75
CA PRO A 611 -18.51 -42.00 -2.82
C PRO A 611 -19.14 -43.35 -2.43
N GLY A 612 -20.44 -43.52 -2.70
CA GLY A 612 -21.24 -44.69 -2.34
C GLY A 612 -21.80 -44.71 -0.91
N GLN A 613 -21.48 -43.74 -0.05
CA GLN A 613 -22.06 -43.67 1.29
C GLN A 613 -23.45 -43.02 1.27
N THR A 614 -24.29 -43.41 2.23
CA THR A 614 -25.57 -42.76 2.49
C THR A 614 -25.39 -41.56 3.41
N ILE A 615 -25.89 -40.41 3.00
CA ILE A 615 -26.02 -39.20 3.81
C ILE A 615 -27.34 -39.30 4.57
N TYR A 616 -27.31 -39.20 5.90
CA TYR A 616 -28.51 -39.05 6.70
C TYR A 616 -28.65 -37.59 7.11
N PHE A 617 -29.84 -37.03 6.94
CA PHE A 617 -30.08 -35.63 7.30
C PHE A 617 -31.41 -35.45 8.04
N LYS A 618 -31.46 -34.40 8.86
CA LYS A 618 -32.65 -33.89 9.54
C LYS A 618 -32.86 -32.44 9.14
N GLY A 619 -34.11 -32.07 8.85
CA GLY A 619 -34.52 -30.69 8.63
C GLY A 619 -35.49 -30.22 9.69
N ILE A 620 -35.41 -28.95 10.10
CA ILE A 620 -36.37 -28.28 10.97
C ILE A 620 -36.89 -27.04 10.24
N ALA A 621 -38.19 -27.02 9.96
CA ALA A 621 -38.86 -25.95 9.24
C ALA A 621 -39.52 -24.95 10.20
N VAL A 622 -39.23 -23.68 10.03
CA VAL A 622 -39.77 -22.58 10.84
C VAL A 622 -40.20 -21.40 9.97
N ILE A 623 -41.04 -20.53 10.52
CA ILE A 623 -41.39 -19.23 9.97
C ILE A 623 -41.10 -18.15 11.02
N PRO A 624 -40.54 -16.99 10.66
CA PRO A 624 -40.36 -15.86 11.58
C PRO A 624 -41.67 -15.48 12.27
N ASP A 625 -41.58 -15.18 13.56
CA ASP A 625 -42.72 -14.81 14.41
C ASP A 625 -42.33 -13.64 15.32
N LYS A 626 -43.24 -12.67 15.53
CA LYS A 626 -42.91 -11.43 16.27
C LYS A 626 -42.72 -11.67 17.77
N GLU A 627 -43.37 -12.66 18.36
CA GLU A 627 -43.30 -12.91 19.82
C GLU A 627 -42.19 -13.89 20.20
N THR A 628 -42.06 -14.97 19.44
CA THR A 628 -41.13 -16.07 19.74
C THR A 628 -39.85 -16.06 18.91
N LYS A 629 -39.69 -15.04 18.04
CA LYS A 629 -38.71 -14.95 16.94
C LYS A 629 -38.94 -15.97 15.82
N ASN A 630 -39.31 -17.23 16.13
CA ASN A 630 -39.61 -18.27 15.15
C ASN A 630 -40.74 -19.21 15.63
N LYS A 631 -41.69 -19.52 14.73
CA LYS A 631 -42.75 -20.52 14.91
C LYS A 631 -42.48 -21.77 14.06
N ILE A 632 -42.67 -22.97 14.62
CA ILE A 632 -42.50 -24.24 13.89
C ILE A 632 -43.59 -24.47 12.84
N LEU A 633 -43.21 -25.13 11.73
CA LEU A 633 -44.12 -25.47 10.64
C LEU A 633 -44.44 -26.96 10.64
N ALA A 634 -45.51 -27.36 11.32
CA ALA A 634 -46.02 -28.73 11.31
C ALA A 634 -46.80 -29.07 10.03
N ASP A 635 -46.84 -30.35 9.66
CA ASP A 635 -47.56 -30.88 8.48
C ASP A 635 -47.21 -30.24 7.13
N TYR A 636 -46.04 -29.63 7.03
CA TYR A 636 -45.55 -28.92 5.85
C TYR A 636 -44.79 -29.87 4.91
N SER A 637 -45.21 -29.92 3.65
CA SER A 637 -44.58 -30.73 2.60
C SER A 637 -43.73 -29.88 1.66
N THR A 638 -42.50 -30.33 1.37
CA THR A 638 -41.59 -29.68 0.41
C THR A 638 -40.61 -30.68 -0.23
N TRP A 639 -39.90 -30.25 -1.27
CA TRP A 639 -38.84 -31.01 -1.92
C TRP A 639 -37.47 -30.58 -1.40
N ILE A 640 -36.64 -31.58 -1.09
CA ILE A 640 -35.24 -31.40 -0.72
C ILE A 640 -34.37 -31.95 -1.84
N TYR A 641 -33.33 -31.21 -2.21
CA TYR A 641 -32.45 -31.53 -3.33
C TYR A 641 -31.02 -31.76 -2.84
N LEU A 642 -30.38 -32.79 -3.38
CA LEU A 642 -28.93 -32.99 -3.27
C LEU A 642 -28.25 -32.33 -4.47
N ARG A 643 -27.24 -31.50 -4.20
CA ARG A 643 -26.42 -30.82 -5.20
C ARG A 643 -24.98 -31.33 -5.14
N ASN A 644 -24.40 -31.67 -6.30
CA ASN A 644 -23.02 -32.14 -6.40
C ASN A 644 -22.00 -30.98 -6.49
N ALA A 645 -20.71 -31.31 -6.53
CA ALA A 645 -19.59 -30.36 -6.63
C ALA A 645 -19.64 -29.44 -7.87
N ASN A 646 -20.37 -29.81 -8.92
CA ASN A 646 -20.60 -28.98 -10.11
C ASN A 646 -21.86 -28.11 -10.01
N TYR A 647 -22.43 -27.97 -8.83
CA TYR A 647 -23.70 -27.26 -8.59
C TYR A 647 -24.91 -27.85 -9.33
N GLN A 648 -24.86 -29.13 -9.71
CA GLN A 648 -25.96 -29.83 -10.39
C GLN A 648 -26.78 -30.65 -9.40
N VAL A 649 -28.10 -30.69 -9.59
CA VAL A 649 -29.00 -31.53 -8.80
C VAL A 649 -28.73 -33.00 -9.12
N ALA A 650 -28.25 -33.74 -8.12
CA ALA A 650 -27.91 -35.16 -8.23
C ALA A 650 -29.08 -36.07 -7.83
N ASP A 651 -29.89 -35.65 -6.87
CA ASP A 651 -31.05 -36.41 -6.39
C ASP A 651 -32.06 -35.46 -5.69
N SER A 652 -33.29 -35.93 -5.44
CA SER A 652 -34.31 -35.18 -4.72
C SER A 652 -35.29 -36.08 -3.98
N ILE A 653 -35.80 -35.61 -2.84
CA ILE A 653 -36.79 -36.32 -2.03
C ILE A 653 -37.90 -35.38 -1.55
N GLN A 654 -39.14 -35.84 -1.61
CA GLN A 654 -40.27 -35.14 -1.00
C GLN A 654 -40.37 -35.50 0.48
N VAL A 655 -40.48 -34.50 1.34
CA VAL A 655 -40.57 -34.67 2.80
C VAL A 655 -41.82 -33.99 3.33
N LYS A 656 -42.30 -34.44 4.49
CA LYS A 656 -43.38 -33.81 5.26
C LYS A 656 -42.94 -33.65 6.72
N THR A 657 -43.13 -32.47 7.31
CA THR A 657 -42.78 -32.22 8.72
C THR A 657 -43.78 -32.86 9.68
N ASN A 658 -43.28 -33.28 10.85
CA ASN A 658 -44.09 -33.77 11.97
C ASN A 658 -44.64 -32.62 12.84
N GLU A 659 -45.30 -32.96 13.96
CA GLU A 659 -45.86 -32.01 14.92
C GLU A 659 -44.84 -31.03 15.52
N TYR A 660 -43.54 -31.38 15.51
CA TYR A 660 -42.44 -30.53 15.96
C TYR A 660 -41.78 -29.73 14.83
N GLY A 661 -42.36 -29.73 13.63
CA GLY A 661 -41.82 -29.04 12.46
C GLY A 661 -40.56 -29.66 11.86
N SER A 662 -40.28 -30.94 12.16
CA SER A 662 -39.06 -31.62 11.70
C SER A 662 -39.34 -32.77 10.72
N PHE A 663 -38.38 -33.07 9.86
CA PHE A 663 -38.38 -34.25 8.98
C PHE A 663 -36.97 -34.86 8.93
N SER A 664 -36.87 -36.10 8.44
CA SER A 664 -35.60 -36.78 8.18
C SER A 664 -35.60 -37.42 6.80
N GLY A 665 -34.45 -37.45 6.15
CA GLY A 665 -34.27 -38.08 4.86
C GLY A 665 -32.90 -38.70 4.72
N LYS A 666 -32.70 -39.37 3.58
CA LYS A 666 -31.41 -39.93 3.20
C LYS A 666 -31.16 -39.74 1.72
N PHE A 667 -29.91 -39.50 1.35
CA PHE A 667 -29.43 -39.51 -0.03
C PHE A 667 -28.27 -40.48 -0.17
N LEU A 668 -28.11 -41.08 -1.35
CA LEU A 668 -26.93 -41.88 -1.67
C LEU A 668 -25.94 -41.02 -2.46
N VAL A 669 -24.68 -40.96 -2.00
CA VAL A 669 -23.62 -40.33 -2.78
C VAL A 669 -23.29 -41.25 -3.96
N SER A 670 -23.54 -40.78 -5.19
CA SER A 670 -23.22 -41.53 -6.41
C SER A 670 -21.74 -41.88 -6.48
N VAL A 671 -21.41 -43.04 -7.07
CA VAL A 671 -20.03 -43.43 -7.38
C VAL A 671 -19.61 -42.87 -8.74
N GLY A 672 -18.34 -42.51 -8.91
CA GLY A 672 -17.80 -41.99 -10.17
C GLY A 672 -18.15 -40.52 -10.48
N VAL A 673 -18.64 -39.77 -9.49
CA VAL A 673 -18.84 -38.31 -9.59
C VAL A 673 -17.62 -37.56 -9.06
N LEU A 674 -17.46 -36.30 -9.48
CA LEU A 674 -16.39 -35.43 -9.00
C LEU A 674 -16.50 -35.24 -7.47
N ASN A 675 -15.40 -35.49 -6.76
CA ASN A 675 -15.27 -35.18 -5.33
C ASN A 675 -15.27 -33.67 -5.09
N GLY A 676 -15.62 -33.25 -3.88
CA GLY A 676 -15.63 -31.85 -3.47
C GLY A 676 -16.82 -31.48 -2.60
N ASN A 677 -17.19 -30.20 -2.61
CA ASN A 677 -18.27 -29.69 -1.77
C ASN A 677 -19.65 -30.00 -2.36
N PHE A 678 -20.46 -30.77 -1.64
CA PHE A 678 -21.84 -31.08 -1.97
C PHE A 678 -22.76 -30.30 -1.02
N SER A 679 -24.02 -30.12 -1.41
CA SER A 679 -24.98 -29.48 -0.53
C SER A 679 -26.38 -30.08 -0.59
N ILE A 680 -27.11 -29.96 0.51
CA ILE A 680 -28.55 -30.25 0.57
C ILE A 680 -29.28 -28.93 0.74
N TYR A 681 -30.29 -28.68 -0.10
CA TYR A 681 -31.02 -27.42 -0.09
C TYR A 681 -32.52 -27.60 -0.42
N ALA A 682 -33.32 -26.60 -0.05
CA ALA A 682 -34.71 -26.44 -0.49
C ALA A 682 -34.80 -25.28 -1.49
N LYS A 683 -35.52 -25.46 -2.61
CA LYS A 683 -35.50 -24.51 -3.73
C LYS A 683 -36.26 -23.21 -3.44
N ASP A 684 -37.43 -23.32 -2.83
CA ASP A 684 -38.35 -22.19 -2.63
C ASP A 684 -38.26 -21.58 -1.22
N GLN A 685 -37.41 -22.15 -0.35
CA GLN A 685 -37.23 -21.74 1.05
C GLN A 685 -35.76 -21.36 1.32
N LYS A 686 -35.53 -20.58 2.38
CA LYS A 686 -34.15 -20.34 2.85
C LYS A 686 -33.67 -21.53 3.68
N GLY A 687 -32.82 -22.36 3.10
CA GLY A 687 -32.17 -23.47 3.81
C GLY A 687 -31.18 -24.21 2.93
N GLU A 688 -29.93 -24.29 3.37
CA GLU A 688 -28.85 -25.04 2.73
C GLU A 688 -27.86 -25.52 3.80
N THR A 689 -27.27 -26.69 3.60
CA THR A 689 -26.08 -27.14 4.32
C THR A 689 -25.09 -27.78 3.37
N ASP A 690 -23.82 -27.46 3.55
CA ASP A 690 -22.70 -28.00 2.78
C ASP A 690 -22.00 -29.14 3.53
N PHE A 691 -21.39 -30.05 2.78
CA PHE A 691 -20.54 -31.12 3.30
C PHE A 691 -19.58 -31.62 2.20
N SER A 692 -18.46 -32.21 2.59
CA SER A 692 -17.45 -32.70 1.63
C SER A 692 -17.69 -34.15 1.24
N VAL A 693 -17.43 -34.49 -0.03
CA VAL A 693 -17.36 -35.86 -0.52
C VAL A 693 -15.94 -36.13 -0.99
N GLU A 694 -15.21 -36.99 -0.29
CA GLU A 694 -13.79 -37.24 -0.51
C GLU A 694 -13.41 -38.72 -0.36
N GLU A 695 -12.35 -39.14 -1.05
CA GLU A 695 -11.70 -40.43 -0.83
C GLU A 695 -10.68 -40.33 0.31
N TYR A 696 -11.15 -40.44 1.56
CA TYR A 696 -10.28 -40.32 2.74
C TYR A 696 -10.12 -41.64 3.50
N LYS A 697 -8.96 -41.88 4.11
CA LYS A 697 -8.77 -42.91 5.14
C LYS A 697 -9.06 -42.30 6.52
N ARG A 698 -9.76 -43.03 7.39
CA ARG A 698 -10.03 -42.54 8.76
C ARG A 698 -8.70 -42.44 9.53
N PRO A 699 -8.39 -41.28 10.13
CA PRO A 699 -7.20 -41.15 10.96
C PRO A 699 -7.24 -42.11 12.15
N LYS A 700 -6.10 -42.73 12.46
CA LYS A 700 -5.93 -43.60 13.64
C LYS A 700 -5.52 -42.82 14.89
N PHE A 701 -4.90 -41.65 14.71
CA PHE A 701 -4.46 -40.78 15.78
C PHE A 701 -4.66 -39.30 15.44
N TYR A 702 -4.48 -38.44 16.44
CA TYR A 702 -4.50 -36.99 16.31
C TYR A 702 -3.30 -36.39 17.04
N VAL A 703 -2.96 -35.16 16.64
CA VAL A 703 -1.90 -34.34 17.23
C VAL A 703 -2.58 -33.10 17.77
N ASP A 704 -2.27 -32.75 19.02
CA ASP A 704 -2.83 -31.58 19.69
C ASP A 704 -1.79 -31.04 20.69
N PHE A 705 -2.08 -29.89 21.30
CA PHE A 705 -1.18 -29.18 22.18
C PHE A 705 -1.78 -28.96 23.57
N GLU A 706 -0.93 -28.99 24.59
CA GLU A 706 -1.36 -28.59 25.93
C GLU A 706 -1.66 -27.09 25.97
N LYS A 707 -2.71 -26.70 26.71
CA LYS A 707 -3.03 -25.29 26.91
C LYS A 707 -1.87 -24.60 27.62
N ILE A 708 -1.43 -23.49 27.05
CA ILE A 708 -0.37 -22.65 27.59
C ILE A 708 -0.81 -22.08 28.94
N LYS A 709 0.07 -22.21 29.95
CA LYS A 709 -0.16 -21.69 31.30
C LYS A 709 0.83 -20.57 31.55
N GLY A 710 0.34 -19.33 31.64
CA GLY A 710 1.15 -18.13 31.90
C GLY A 710 1.00 -17.07 30.81
N THR A 711 1.75 -15.98 30.97
CA THR A 711 1.80 -14.85 30.04
C THR A 711 3.26 -14.67 29.61
N TYR A 712 3.50 -14.53 28.32
CA TYR A 712 4.84 -14.30 27.78
C TYR A 712 5.03 -12.83 27.41
N LYS A 713 6.27 -12.37 27.47
CA LYS A 713 6.69 -11.08 26.90
C LYS A 713 7.46 -11.32 25.61
N LEU A 714 7.56 -10.27 24.81
CA LEU A 714 8.43 -10.30 23.64
C LEU A 714 9.88 -10.56 24.07
N SER A 715 10.58 -11.35 23.27
CA SER A 715 11.91 -11.92 23.53
C SER A 715 12.00 -12.96 24.66
N ASP A 716 10.88 -13.38 25.26
CA ASP A 716 10.90 -14.55 26.14
C ASP A 716 11.09 -15.85 25.33
N LYS A 717 11.69 -16.86 25.97
CA LYS A 717 11.70 -18.24 25.45
C LYS A 717 10.39 -18.93 25.78
N ILE A 718 9.63 -19.28 24.75
CA ILE A 718 8.36 -19.99 24.84
C ILE A 718 8.62 -21.49 24.73
N LYS A 719 7.98 -22.25 25.62
CA LYS A 719 7.98 -23.71 25.60
C LYS A 719 6.57 -24.24 25.37
N ILE A 720 6.38 -24.95 24.27
CA ILE A 720 5.11 -25.57 23.88
C ILE A 720 5.24 -27.09 23.99
N THR A 721 4.26 -27.72 24.64
CA THR A 721 4.17 -29.17 24.75
C THR A 721 3.04 -29.68 23.89
N GLY A 722 3.38 -30.48 22.87
CA GLY A 722 2.43 -31.19 22.02
C GLY A 722 2.34 -32.66 22.40
N PHE A 723 1.30 -33.33 21.91
CA PHE A 723 1.13 -34.77 22.08
C PHE A 723 0.44 -35.41 20.88
N ALA A 724 0.76 -36.68 20.62
CA ALA A 724 0.15 -37.51 19.60
C ALA A 724 -0.53 -38.72 20.26
N LYS A 725 -1.84 -38.85 20.06
CA LYS A 725 -2.66 -39.89 20.72
C LYS A 725 -3.59 -40.58 19.74
N ALA A 726 -3.64 -41.90 19.80
CA ALA A 726 -4.58 -42.70 19.03
C ALA A 726 -6.03 -42.41 19.48
N TYR A 727 -6.99 -42.51 18.56
CA TYR A 727 -8.42 -42.45 18.91
C TYR A 727 -8.86 -43.62 19.82
N ALA A 728 -8.09 -44.71 19.83
CA ALA A 728 -8.21 -45.81 20.79
C ALA A 728 -7.54 -45.51 22.15
N ALA A 729 -7.14 -44.27 22.40
CA ALA A 729 -6.50 -43.76 23.61
C ALA A 729 -5.06 -44.22 23.91
N ASN A 730 -4.40 -44.94 23.01
CA ASN A 730 -2.97 -45.29 23.12
C ASN A 730 -2.06 -44.10 22.76
N ASN A 731 -0.90 -43.99 23.41
CA ASN A 731 0.11 -42.99 23.06
C ASN A 731 0.88 -43.41 21.81
N ILE A 732 1.26 -42.44 20.98
CA ILE A 732 2.08 -42.68 19.80
C ILE A 732 3.54 -42.44 20.17
N ASP A 733 4.28 -43.51 20.47
CA ASP A 733 5.70 -43.45 20.85
C ASP A 733 6.62 -43.51 19.62
N GLY A 734 7.75 -42.80 19.67
CA GLY A 734 8.81 -42.85 18.66
C GLY A 734 8.46 -42.30 17.29
N ALA A 735 7.29 -41.68 17.12
CA ALA A 735 6.88 -41.00 15.88
C ALA A 735 7.78 -39.78 15.60
N ILE A 736 8.11 -39.58 14.31
CA ILE A 736 8.94 -38.47 13.84
C ILE A 736 8.07 -37.22 13.72
N ILE A 737 8.56 -36.10 14.22
CA ILE A 737 7.87 -34.82 14.20
C ILE A 737 8.69 -33.87 13.33
N LYS A 738 8.05 -33.21 12.38
CA LYS A 738 8.59 -32.05 11.69
C LYS A 738 7.80 -30.83 12.13
N TYR A 739 8.49 -29.81 12.64
CA TYR A 739 7.82 -28.61 13.13
C TYR A 739 8.39 -27.35 12.51
N ARG A 740 7.55 -26.31 12.45
CA ARG A 740 7.92 -24.94 12.11
C ARG A 740 7.09 -23.96 12.96
N VAL A 741 7.69 -22.83 13.29
CA VAL A 741 7.04 -21.74 14.03
C VAL A 741 7.09 -20.49 13.18
N GLU A 742 5.92 -19.93 12.89
CA GLU A 742 5.77 -18.70 12.11
C GLU A 742 5.16 -17.60 12.94
N ARG A 743 5.63 -16.38 12.74
CA ARG A 743 5.11 -15.18 13.40
C ARG A 743 4.35 -14.31 12.40
N ASN A 744 3.08 -14.06 12.67
CA ASN A 744 2.28 -13.03 12.02
C ASN A 744 2.01 -11.85 12.96
N ALA A 745 1.76 -10.67 12.41
CA ALA A 745 1.34 -9.50 13.19
C ALA A 745 -0.16 -9.26 13.02
N ARG A 746 -0.86 -9.04 14.14
CA ARG A 746 -2.26 -8.64 14.21
C ARG A 746 -2.38 -7.33 14.99
N PHE A 747 -3.37 -6.52 14.61
CA PHE A 747 -3.65 -5.26 15.29
C PHE A 747 -4.99 -5.33 16.04
N PRO A 748 -5.04 -4.86 17.31
CA PRO A 748 -6.25 -4.91 18.12
C PRO A 748 -7.38 -4.00 17.63
N TYR A 749 -7.07 -3.03 16.77
CA TYR A 749 -8.04 -2.06 16.21
C TYR A 749 -8.10 -2.14 14.67
N PRO A 750 -8.69 -3.18 14.08
CA PRO A 750 -8.73 -3.37 12.62
C PRO A 750 -9.38 -2.21 11.85
N TRP A 751 -10.30 -1.48 12.48
CA TRP A 751 -10.98 -0.32 11.88
C TRP A 751 -10.02 0.84 11.55
N MET A 752 -8.85 0.92 12.21
CA MET A 752 -7.79 1.90 11.86
C MET A 752 -7.22 1.66 10.46
N PHE A 753 -7.37 0.44 9.95
CA PHE A 753 -6.84 0.00 8.65
C PHE A 753 -7.96 -0.19 7.61
N TYR A 754 -9.17 0.32 7.84
CA TYR A 754 -10.26 0.17 6.85
C TYR A 754 -9.93 0.78 5.47
N ARG A 755 -8.99 1.74 5.41
CA ARG A 755 -8.54 2.40 4.15
C ARG A 755 -7.17 1.96 3.65
N TRP A 756 -6.44 1.14 4.40
CA TRP A 756 -5.07 0.74 4.07
C TRP A 756 -4.88 -0.75 4.35
N PRO A 757 -4.11 -1.47 3.51
CA PRO A 757 -3.77 -2.85 3.82
C PRO A 757 -3.07 -2.91 5.19
N GLN A 758 -3.41 -3.91 6.00
CA GLN A 758 -2.72 -4.11 7.26
C GLN A 758 -1.25 -4.45 6.96
N PRO A 759 -0.29 -3.81 7.66
CA PRO A 759 1.10 -4.20 7.52
C PRO A 759 1.26 -5.62 8.07
N SER A 760 1.40 -6.59 7.18
CA SER A 760 1.61 -8.00 7.51
C SER A 760 2.94 -8.47 6.94
N GLY A 761 3.74 -9.12 7.77
CA GLY A 761 4.94 -9.84 7.36
C GLY A 761 4.99 -11.14 8.14
N SER A 762 4.94 -12.27 7.43
CA SER A 762 5.22 -13.56 8.05
C SER A 762 6.72 -13.69 8.26
N MET A 763 7.13 -14.34 9.34
CA MET A 763 8.54 -14.63 9.61
C MET A 763 8.64 -16.03 10.19
N GLU A 764 9.50 -16.86 9.61
CA GLU A 764 9.82 -18.15 10.21
C GLU A 764 10.79 -17.94 11.39
N ILE A 765 10.33 -18.28 12.59
CA ILE A 765 11.09 -18.14 13.83
C ILE A 765 12.04 -19.32 14.03
N THR A 766 11.55 -20.54 13.79
CA THR A 766 12.36 -21.76 13.90
C THR A 766 11.69 -22.92 13.19
N HIS A 767 12.48 -23.90 12.77
CA HIS A 767 12.01 -25.17 12.25
C HIS A 767 12.93 -26.30 12.73
N GLY A 768 12.45 -27.53 12.74
CA GLY A 768 13.25 -28.66 13.20
C GLY A 768 12.56 -30.02 13.12
N GLU A 769 13.28 -31.03 13.60
CA GLU A 769 12.76 -32.38 13.77
C GLU A 769 12.84 -32.81 15.24
N ALA A 770 11.82 -33.51 15.71
CA ALA A 770 11.77 -34.10 17.05
C ALA A 770 11.18 -35.51 17.00
N LYS A 771 11.13 -36.18 18.15
CA LYS A 771 10.42 -37.45 18.30
C LYS A 771 9.48 -37.39 19.50
N THR A 772 8.37 -38.10 19.40
CA THR A 772 7.49 -38.35 20.54
C THR A 772 8.19 -39.25 21.56
N ASP A 773 7.96 -38.98 22.83
CA ASP A 773 8.38 -39.85 23.93
C ASP A 773 7.37 -40.99 24.19
N LYS A 774 7.61 -41.79 25.24
CA LYS A 774 6.76 -42.92 25.63
C LYS A 774 5.32 -42.51 26.01
N ASP A 775 5.13 -41.26 26.42
CA ASP A 775 3.83 -40.70 26.73
C ASP A 775 3.16 -40.07 25.49
N GLY A 776 3.79 -40.20 24.33
CA GLY A 776 3.37 -39.60 23.07
C GLY A 776 3.57 -38.09 23.02
N LYS A 777 4.36 -37.51 23.94
CA LYS A 777 4.56 -36.07 24.06
C LYS A 777 5.81 -35.61 23.33
N PHE A 778 5.83 -34.32 23.01
CA PHE A 778 6.98 -33.64 22.44
C PHE A 778 7.00 -32.17 22.87
N THR A 779 8.19 -31.56 22.80
CA THR A 779 8.41 -30.18 23.21
C THR A 779 9.02 -29.39 22.06
N ILE A 780 8.51 -28.19 21.82
CA ILE A 780 9.07 -27.20 20.90
C ILE A 780 9.41 -25.94 21.70
N GLU A 781 10.63 -25.43 21.53
CA GLU A 781 11.12 -24.22 22.19
C GLU A 781 11.52 -23.18 21.14
N PHE A 782 11.08 -21.93 21.32
CA PHE A 782 11.40 -20.82 20.43
C PHE A 782 11.41 -19.48 21.19
N GLU A 783 12.02 -18.45 20.61
CA GLU A 783 12.04 -17.09 21.16
C GLU A 783 10.93 -16.23 20.54
N ALA A 784 10.21 -15.46 21.36
CA ALA A 784 9.14 -14.57 20.92
C ALA A 784 9.67 -13.30 20.24
N ILE A 785 10.30 -13.44 19.07
CA ILE A 785 10.93 -12.34 18.33
C ILE A 785 9.86 -11.44 17.69
N PRO A 786 9.76 -10.14 18.05
CA PRO A 786 8.81 -9.22 17.43
C PRO A 786 9.26 -8.75 16.05
N ASP A 787 8.33 -8.18 15.29
CA ASP A 787 8.69 -7.34 14.14
C ASP A 787 9.00 -5.92 14.61
N LYS A 788 10.28 -5.52 14.53
CA LYS A 788 10.72 -4.18 14.95
C LYS A 788 10.46 -3.09 13.90
N THR A 789 10.13 -3.47 12.67
CA THR A 789 9.80 -2.50 11.60
C THR A 789 8.40 -1.92 11.77
N LEU A 790 7.55 -2.55 12.60
CA LEU A 790 6.21 -2.08 12.90
C LEU A 790 6.22 -1.02 14.01
N ASP A 791 5.51 0.09 13.80
CA ASP A 791 5.38 1.14 14.81
C ASP A 791 4.69 0.61 16.08
N LYS A 792 5.42 0.68 17.20
CA LYS A 792 4.95 0.26 18.52
C LYS A 792 3.69 1.02 18.96
N LYS A 793 3.47 2.24 18.48
CA LYS A 793 2.27 3.05 18.78
C LYS A 793 0.98 2.42 18.26
N LEU A 794 1.07 1.51 17.29
CA LEU A 794 -0.07 0.76 16.76
C LEU A 794 -0.45 -0.44 17.65
N ASP A 795 0.29 -0.68 18.73
CA ASP A 795 0.11 -1.83 19.63
C ASP A 795 0.02 -3.17 18.89
N PRO A 796 0.98 -3.53 18.00
CA PRO A 796 0.93 -4.80 17.30
C PRO A 796 1.01 -5.98 18.30
N ILE A 797 0.24 -7.02 18.00
CA ILE A 797 0.22 -8.31 18.68
C ILE A 797 0.84 -9.32 17.73
N PHE A 798 1.82 -10.08 18.19
CA PHE A 798 2.52 -11.08 17.40
C PHE A 798 1.97 -12.47 17.70
N GLU A 799 1.45 -13.12 16.67
CA GLU A 799 0.86 -14.46 16.70
C GLU A 799 1.89 -15.46 16.20
N TYR A 800 2.37 -16.31 17.11
CA TYR A 800 3.32 -17.39 16.83
C TYR A 800 2.55 -18.69 16.60
N THR A 801 2.35 -19.06 15.34
CA THR A 801 1.71 -20.32 14.97
C THR A 801 2.74 -21.43 14.90
N VAL A 802 2.58 -22.43 15.77
CA VAL A 802 3.42 -23.63 15.84
C VAL A 802 2.73 -24.74 15.07
N TYR A 803 3.33 -25.18 13.97
CA TYR A 803 2.89 -26.32 13.17
C TYR A 803 3.72 -27.55 13.52
N ALA A 804 3.07 -28.70 13.67
CA ALA A 804 3.74 -29.98 13.89
C ALA A 804 3.11 -31.10 13.05
N ASP A 805 3.89 -31.67 12.15
CA ASP A 805 3.55 -32.87 11.37
C ASP A 805 4.17 -34.09 12.02
N VAL A 806 3.33 -35.02 12.48
CA VAL A 806 3.75 -36.22 13.20
C VAL A 806 3.50 -37.45 12.33
N THR A 807 4.55 -38.19 12.01
CA THR A 807 4.50 -39.42 11.21
C THR A 807 4.74 -40.64 12.09
N ASP A 808 3.74 -41.53 12.16
CA ASP A 808 3.85 -42.79 12.91
C ASP A 808 4.74 -43.81 12.19
N ILE A 809 5.02 -44.93 12.88
CA ILE A 809 5.84 -46.03 12.32
C ILE A 809 5.20 -46.71 11.09
N ASN A 810 3.89 -46.57 10.90
CA ASN A 810 3.14 -47.12 9.76
C ASN A 810 3.09 -46.14 8.56
N GLY A 811 3.76 -44.98 8.67
CA GLY A 811 3.78 -43.94 7.65
C GLY A 811 2.52 -43.07 7.60
N GLU A 812 1.60 -43.18 8.55
CA GLU A 812 0.47 -42.27 8.68
C GLU A 812 0.94 -40.94 9.29
N THR A 813 0.67 -39.84 8.60
CA THR A 813 1.05 -38.49 9.05
C THR A 813 -0.18 -37.70 9.46
N ARG A 814 -0.11 -37.03 10.62
CA ARG A 814 -1.14 -36.15 11.14
C ARG A 814 -0.52 -34.84 11.58
N SER A 815 -1.19 -33.74 11.26
CA SER A 815 -0.75 -32.40 11.60
C SER A 815 -1.55 -31.87 12.77
N GLY A 816 -0.89 -31.11 13.65
CA GLY A 816 -1.52 -30.27 14.67
C GLY A 816 -0.94 -28.86 14.58
N GLN A 817 -1.72 -27.87 15.02
CA GLN A 817 -1.21 -26.52 15.20
C GLN A 817 -1.71 -25.90 16.51
N THR A 818 -0.93 -24.98 17.06
CA THR A 818 -1.34 -24.12 18.17
C THR A 818 -0.80 -22.72 17.94
N GLU A 819 -1.38 -21.73 18.60
CA GLU A 819 -1.03 -20.34 18.44
C GLU A 819 -0.70 -19.72 19.79
N VAL A 820 0.36 -18.91 19.83
CA VAL A 820 0.74 -18.12 20.99
C VAL A 820 0.70 -16.65 20.61
N SER A 821 -0.16 -15.88 21.25
CA SER A 821 -0.20 -14.43 21.08
C SER A 821 0.73 -13.76 22.13
N VAL A 822 1.53 -12.80 21.69
CA VAL A 822 2.45 -12.03 22.53
C VAL A 822 2.49 -10.59 22.02
N GLY A 823 2.51 -9.60 22.91
CA GLY A 823 2.70 -8.22 22.47
C GLY A 823 3.37 -7.35 23.53
N TYR A 824 3.42 -6.04 23.25
CA TYR A 824 4.04 -5.06 24.15
C TYR A 824 3.26 -4.82 25.45
N LYS A 825 2.00 -5.26 25.50
CA LYS A 825 1.09 -5.18 26.65
C LYS A 825 0.71 -6.60 27.07
N ALA A 826 0.38 -6.82 28.34
CA ALA A 826 0.04 -8.17 28.84
C ALA A 826 -1.48 -8.47 28.82
N LEU A 827 -2.32 -7.43 28.76
CA LEU A 827 -3.76 -7.53 28.92
C LEU A 827 -4.48 -6.67 27.89
N LEU A 828 -5.56 -7.20 27.34
CA LEU A 828 -6.53 -6.47 26.53
C LEU A 828 -7.79 -6.20 27.35
N LEU A 829 -8.19 -4.92 27.45
CA LEU A 829 -9.45 -4.52 28.07
C LEU A 829 -10.57 -4.59 27.03
N LYS A 830 -11.63 -5.34 27.32
CA LYS A 830 -12.85 -5.38 26.52
C LYS A 830 -14.02 -4.82 27.31
N VAL A 831 -14.76 -3.94 26.64
CA VAL A 831 -15.99 -3.33 27.14
C VAL A 831 -17.12 -3.78 26.22
N ASP A 832 -18.13 -4.43 26.80
CA ASP A 832 -19.29 -4.91 26.07
C ASP A 832 -20.44 -3.91 26.27
N LEU A 833 -20.55 -2.94 25.35
CA LEU A 833 -21.57 -1.90 25.37
C LEU A 833 -22.33 -1.88 24.04
N PRO A 834 -23.67 -1.81 24.07
CA PRO A 834 -24.47 -1.66 22.86
C PRO A 834 -24.24 -0.28 22.22
N SER A 835 -24.51 -0.16 20.91
CA SER A 835 -24.35 1.09 20.16
C SER A 835 -25.28 2.22 20.61
N SER A 836 -26.38 1.90 21.28
CA SER A 836 -27.25 2.84 21.97
C SER A 836 -27.70 2.27 23.31
N LEU A 837 -27.83 3.16 24.31
CA LEU A 837 -28.24 2.80 25.65
C LEU A 837 -29.04 3.98 26.26
N PRO A 838 -30.12 3.71 27.00
CA PRO A 838 -30.75 4.71 27.84
C PRO A 838 -29.76 5.36 28.82
N VAL A 839 -29.85 6.68 29.01
CA VAL A 839 -28.88 7.47 29.81
C VAL A 839 -28.74 6.95 31.24
N ASP A 840 -29.84 6.49 31.82
CA ASP A 840 -29.91 5.94 33.18
C ASP A 840 -29.20 4.58 33.34
N SER A 841 -28.95 3.86 32.24
CA SER A 841 -28.28 2.56 32.22
C SER A 841 -26.75 2.65 32.22
N LEU A 842 -26.15 3.85 32.08
CA LEU A 842 -24.69 4.08 32.13
C LEU A 842 -24.07 3.90 33.53
N LYS A 843 -24.88 3.62 34.56
CA LYS A 843 -24.42 3.53 35.95
C LYS A 843 -23.53 2.31 36.22
N ASN A 844 -23.66 1.24 35.44
CA ASN A 844 -22.88 0.02 35.57
C ASN A 844 -22.31 -0.38 34.21
N ILE A 845 -20.98 -0.42 34.08
CA ILE A 845 -20.29 -0.85 32.86
C ILE A 845 -19.51 -2.12 33.18
N SER A 846 -19.78 -3.19 32.43
CA SER A 846 -19.02 -4.44 32.55
C SER A 846 -17.73 -4.35 31.74
N ILE A 847 -16.60 -4.58 32.41
CA ILE A 847 -15.27 -4.59 31.80
C ILE A 847 -14.67 -5.96 32.09
N ARG A 848 -14.12 -6.60 31.06
CA ARG A 848 -13.32 -7.82 31.22
C ARG A 848 -11.92 -7.63 30.67
N THR A 849 -10.97 -8.30 31.29
CA THR A 849 -9.59 -8.40 30.82
C THR A 849 -9.37 -9.76 30.19
N GLU A 850 -8.76 -9.79 29.01
CA GLU A 850 -8.29 -11.01 28.36
C GLU A 850 -6.76 -10.97 28.35
N ASN A 851 -6.12 -12.10 28.68
CA ASN A 851 -4.68 -12.24 28.48
C ASN A 851 -4.40 -12.15 26.98
N MET A 852 -3.31 -11.47 26.63
CA MET A 852 -2.80 -11.51 25.26
C MET A 852 -2.14 -12.84 24.97
#